data_AF-A0AAU3SY98-F1
#
_entry.id   AF-A0AAU3SY98-F1
#
_cell.length_a   1.000
_cell.length_b   1.000
_cell.length_c   1.000
_cell.angle_alpha   90.00
_cell.angle_beta   90.00
_cell.angle_gamma   90.00
#
_symmetry.space_group_name_H-M   'P 1'
#
loop_
_entity.id
_entity.type
_entity.pdbx_description
1 polymer ?
#
loop_
_entity_poly.entity_id
_entity_poly.type
_entity_poly.pdbx_seq_one_letter_code
_entity_poly.pdbx_strand_id
1 'polypeptide(L)'
;MSQETLTLHDLLPAQALAASIDAGYVTRKSHPELPLSIYTYTRTAQYERVWDQVTTRCRGLVADDTTGAIVALPLPKFFNVGEHEAGMPYAPALPDEPFEVYDKVDGSLAVVFHYAGRWRVASKGSFISSQATWAQRRLDGKDTSALRPGVTYLAEILYPQNRIVVNYGDRRDLVLLAAFGADGTEVPLAEAAPHWEGIGSVVKVWPAMPLDELMALTESNTMPGGAAATGTDAEGFVLRFASGVRAKAKLSEYVRLHGVLTGVNERDIWRSHGIQRFAGLPAGRLAQGLNCTVAEVEASGGKPLDALLQQVPDEFDAWVREVITRLEARAAAHERAVDQAYASLVHLAADRGAFARAVKELPDREVRPAMFMRLDGRSTELTTWRHVRPEVADSYTTDEEGREEPQGTRRPSPGAAPRAAAPAAARPAQPAPAVRQPAVRQPAVQNDIAREAGPQEAEGGAEEAALPVVHVMTGLPASGKTTAARALQARSGGRMRRVNLDDLRAMLDLPDPTRSRSFAHEQTVLEVQDAAVRAAVDGGFDVVVDNTHLTKHIPKRLKAAVGGLATFVVHDFTDVPLEECLRRDAARERQVGEEIIRILAEKHEKARKGGWRLTAEWMNGTSGAAAVPPVTAYVPDPALPAAVLCDIDGTLALTGDRGPYDFSRCELDLLNESVRHALDAFKRADGDTIVLLSGRSEEHRPQTESWLRRHDVPYDELWMRAAGDTRRDDVVKAELFDAHVRHRYAVRMSLDDRDRVVAVWRRMGLPTWQVNYGDF
;
A
#
# COMPACT_ATOMS: atom_id res chain seq x y z
N MET A 1 5.44 -54.26 -3.29
CA MET A 1 6.67 -53.66 -3.81
C MET A 1 6.75 -52.29 -3.18
N SER A 2 7.71 -52.05 -2.27
CA SER A 2 7.85 -50.76 -1.59
C SER A 2 8.17 -49.69 -2.63
N GLN A 3 7.26 -48.75 -2.84
CA GLN A 3 7.58 -47.54 -3.59
C GLN A 3 8.68 -46.81 -2.80
N GLU A 4 9.87 -46.73 -3.37
CA GLU A 4 10.97 -45.95 -2.78
C GLU A 4 10.49 -44.51 -2.65
N THR A 5 10.42 -44.03 -1.41
CA THR A 5 9.92 -42.69 -1.09
C THR A 5 11.11 -41.76 -1.07
N LEU A 6 11.12 -40.75 -1.93
CA LEU A 6 12.22 -39.77 -2.01
C LEU A 6 12.39 -39.08 -0.65
N THR A 7 13.61 -39.04 -0.10
CA THR A 7 13.88 -38.26 1.11
C THR A 7 14.41 -36.87 0.79
N LEU A 8 14.35 -35.96 1.76
CA LEU A 8 14.90 -34.63 1.64
C LEU A 8 16.40 -34.66 1.32
N HIS A 9 17.13 -35.66 1.85
CA HIS A 9 18.55 -35.86 1.59
C HIS A 9 18.85 -36.43 0.20
N ASP A 10 17.95 -37.24 -0.36
CA ASP A 10 18.07 -37.74 -1.74
C ASP A 10 17.87 -36.61 -2.75
N LEU A 11 16.93 -35.70 -2.47
CA LEU A 11 16.63 -34.58 -3.36
C LEU A 11 17.64 -33.42 -3.21
N LEU A 12 18.05 -33.11 -1.98
CA LEU A 12 18.84 -31.92 -1.63
C LEU A 12 20.02 -32.28 -0.72
N PRO A 13 21.26 -31.86 -1.06
CA PRO A 13 22.40 -32.04 -0.17
C PRO A 13 22.17 -31.35 1.19
N ALA A 14 22.28 -32.10 2.28
CA ALA A 14 21.96 -31.62 3.64
C ALA A 14 22.68 -30.31 4.00
N GLN A 15 23.97 -30.23 3.68
CA GLN A 15 24.82 -29.08 3.98
C GLN A 15 24.45 -27.85 3.13
N ALA A 16 24.05 -28.07 1.87
CA ALA A 16 23.61 -26.98 0.99
C ALA A 16 22.25 -26.42 1.43
N LEU A 17 21.32 -27.30 1.85
CA LEU A 17 20.03 -26.86 2.40
C LEU A 17 20.22 -26.06 3.70
N ALA A 18 21.06 -26.53 4.62
CA ALA A 18 21.38 -25.81 5.85
C ALA A 18 22.00 -24.43 5.54
N ALA A 19 23.00 -24.39 4.66
CA ALA A 19 23.65 -23.14 4.26
C ALA A 19 22.66 -22.13 3.64
N SER A 20 21.74 -22.60 2.79
CA SER A 20 20.71 -21.73 2.19
C SER A 20 19.68 -21.24 3.21
N ILE A 21 19.40 -22.01 4.28
CA ILE A 21 18.55 -21.55 5.39
C ILE A 21 19.30 -20.49 6.22
N ASP A 22 20.56 -20.75 6.59
CA ASP A 22 21.38 -19.86 7.41
C ASP A 22 21.65 -18.53 6.70
N ALA A 23 21.86 -18.56 5.38
CA ALA A 23 22.02 -17.37 4.54
C ALA A 23 20.69 -16.62 4.30
N GLY A 24 19.56 -17.19 4.73
CA GLY A 24 18.23 -16.60 4.54
C GLY A 24 17.71 -16.67 3.10
N TYR A 25 18.24 -17.58 2.26
CA TYR A 25 17.75 -17.87 0.92
C TYR A 25 16.59 -18.87 0.90
N VAL A 26 16.46 -19.69 1.94
CA VAL A 26 15.32 -20.60 2.14
C VAL A 26 14.72 -20.40 3.52
N THR A 27 13.39 -20.37 3.59
CA THR A 27 12.65 -20.46 4.85
C THR A 27 12.18 -21.89 5.08
N ARG A 28 12.31 -22.36 6.32
CA ARG A 28 11.68 -23.58 6.83
C ARG A 28 10.60 -23.17 7.82
N LYS A 29 9.37 -23.65 7.62
CA LYS A 29 8.26 -23.44 8.56
C LYS A 29 7.65 -24.78 8.97
N SER A 30 7.56 -25.01 10.27
CA SER A 30 6.92 -26.21 10.81
C SER A 30 5.39 -26.10 10.71
N HIS A 31 4.74 -27.24 10.50
CA HIS A 31 3.30 -27.37 10.60
C HIS A 31 2.88 -27.21 12.07
N PRO A 32 1.75 -26.52 12.37
CA PRO A 32 1.36 -26.25 13.75
C PRO A 32 1.13 -27.51 14.62
N GLU A 33 0.63 -28.59 14.02
CA GLU A 33 0.20 -29.80 14.74
C GLU A 33 0.86 -31.12 14.29
N LEU A 34 1.61 -31.11 13.18
CA LEU A 34 2.12 -32.33 12.55
C LEU A 34 3.63 -32.25 12.44
N PRO A 35 4.35 -33.37 12.41
CA PRO A 35 5.80 -33.39 12.23
C PRO A 35 6.15 -33.16 10.76
N LEU A 36 5.69 -32.05 10.19
CA LEU A 36 5.93 -31.66 8.80
C LEU A 36 6.57 -30.28 8.77
N SER A 37 7.53 -30.09 7.87
CA SER A 37 8.09 -28.78 7.55
C SER A 37 7.91 -28.45 6.08
N ILE A 38 7.56 -27.20 5.79
CA ILE A 38 7.53 -26.63 4.43
C ILE A 38 8.77 -25.77 4.18
N TYR A 39 9.38 -25.96 3.02
CA TYR A 39 10.58 -25.27 2.56
C TYR A 39 10.28 -24.40 1.33
N THR A 40 10.57 -23.11 1.46
CA THR A 40 10.28 -22.11 0.42
C THR A 40 11.43 -21.11 0.28
N TYR A 41 11.90 -20.86 -0.93
CA TYR A 41 12.89 -19.85 -1.24
C TYR A 41 12.37 -18.47 -0.85
N THR A 42 13.29 -17.62 -0.42
CA THR A 42 12.96 -16.28 0.06
C THR A 42 13.00 -15.27 -1.08
N ARG A 43 12.44 -14.10 -0.80
CA ARG A 43 12.61 -12.90 -1.62
C ARG A 43 14.08 -12.56 -1.81
N THR A 44 14.90 -12.74 -0.78
CA THR A 44 16.35 -12.53 -0.85
C THR A 44 16.99 -13.44 -1.91
N ALA A 45 16.63 -14.74 -1.97
CA ALA A 45 17.16 -15.64 -3.02
C ALA A 45 16.80 -15.17 -4.43
N GLN A 46 15.55 -14.71 -4.59
CA GLN A 46 15.06 -14.15 -5.85
C GLN A 46 15.77 -12.84 -6.22
N TYR A 47 15.92 -11.92 -5.27
CA TYR A 47 16.59 -10.64 -5.47
C TYR A 47 18.11 -10.78 -5.61
N GLU A 48 18.75 -11.80 -5.09
CA GLU A 48 20.18 -12.02 -5.31
C GLU A 48 20.45 -12.95 -6.50
N ARG A 49 19.39 -13.47 -7.16
CA ARG A 49 19.48 -14.48 -8.23
C ARG A 49 20.27 -15.72 -7.78
N VAL A 50 20.14 -16.06 -6.50
CA VAL A 50 20.73 -17.27 -5.93
C VAL A 50 19.78 -18.41 -6.28
N TRP A 51 20.01 -18.96 -7.47
CA TRP A 51 19.24 -20.04 -8.07
C TRP A 51 20.14 -21.24 -8.29
N ASP A 52 20.04 -22.18 -7.38
CA ASP A 52 20.72 -23.46 -7.36
C ASP A 52 19.70 -24.59 -7.18
N GLN A 53 20.17 -25.83 -7.07
CA GLN A 53 19.29 -26.99 -6.87
C GLN A 53 18.41 -26.85 -5.61
N VAL A 54 18.91 -26.21 -4.55
CA VAL A 54 18.18 -26.05 -3.28
C VAL A 54 17.07 -25.02 -3.44
N THR A 55 17.43 -23.80 -3.79
CA THR A 55 16.52 -22.65 -3.90
C THR A 55 15.46 -22.84 -4.98
N THR A 56 15.80 -23.53 -6.08
CA THR A 56 14.80 -23.85 -7.12
C THR A 56 13.80 -24.93 -6.67
N ARG A 57 14.21 -25.90 -5.85
CA ARG A 57 13.33 -26.96 -5.34
C ARG A 57 12.52 -26.56 -4.12
N CYS A 58 13.01 -25.66 -3.29
CA CYS A 58 12.28 -25.12 -2.15
C CYS A 58 11.18 -24.16 -2.63
N ARG A 59 10.10 -24.66 -3.24
CA ARG A 59 8.95 -23.85 -3.69
C ARG A 59 7.64 -24.39 -3.11
N GLY A 60 7.65 -24.64 -1.81
CA GLY A 60 6.56 -25.32 -1.10
C GLY A 60 6.79 -26.83 -0.95
N LEU A 61 8.06 -27.23 -0.91
CA LEU A 61 8.48 -28.62 -0.66
C LEU A 61 8.10 -28.97 0.77
N VAL A 62 7.40 -30.09 0.97
CA VAL A 62 7.00 -30.56 2.31
C VAL A 62 7.70 -31.87 2.62
N ALA A 63 8.37 -31.92 3.77
CA ALA A 63 9.00 -33.13 4.28
C ALA A 63 8.52 -33.45 5.69
N ASP A 64 8.49 -34.74 6.01
CA ASP A 64 8.26 -35.24 7.35
C ASP A 64 9.52 -35.08 8.20
N ASP A 65 9.41 -34.36 9.31
CA ASP A 65 10.52 -34.01 10.19
C ASP A 65 11.09 -35.22 10.97
N THR A 66 10.34 -36.33 11.05
CA THR A 66 10.76 -37.54 11.77
C THR A 66 11.52 -38.50 10.85
N THR A 67 11.02 -38.68 9.63
CA THR A 67 11.54 -39.66 8.68
C THR A 67 12.41 -39.06 7.59
N GLY A 68 12.33 -37.75 7.37
CA GLY A 68 12.94 -37.07 6.24
C GLY A 68 12.26 -37.35 4.90
N ALA A 69 11.18 -38.13 4.87
CA ALA A 69 10.45 -38.45 3.64
C ALA A 69 9.80 -37.19 3.06
N ILE A 70 9.90 -37.02 1.74
CA ILE A 70 9.18 -35.96 1.03
C ILE A 70 7.72 -36.37 0.92
N VAL A 71 6.86 -35.54 1.49
CA VAL A 71 5.41 -35.75 1.53
C VAL A 71 4.72 -34.97 0.42
N ALA A 72 5.31 -33.83 0.01
CA ALA A 72 4.81 -33.07 -1.13
C ALA A 72 5.96 -32.48 -1.96
N LEU A 73 5.98 -32.78 -3.26
CA LEU A 73 6.97 -32.29 -4.21
C LEU A 73 6.35 -31.27 -5.18
N PRO A 74 6.64 -29.97 -5.04
CA PRO A 74 6.13 -28.93 -5.94
C PRO A 74 6.93 -28.86 -7.25
N LEU A 75 6.38 -28.11 -8.21
CA LEU A 75 7.12 -27.67 -9.39
C LEU A 75 8.36 -26.88 -8.95
N PRO A 76 9.56 -27.18 -9.52
CA PRO A 76 10.73 -26.35 -9.29
C PRO A 76 10.47 -24.91 -9.78
N LYS A 77 11.26 -23.95 -9.30
CA LYS A 77 11.28 -22.60 -9.88
C LYS A 77 11.68 -22.72 -11.36
N PHE A 78 10.87 -22.13 -12.22
CA PHE A 78 11.16 -21.92 -13.63
C PHE A 78 11.07 -20.43 -13.97
N PHE A 79 11.67 -20.05 -15.11
CA PHE A 79 12.02 -18.67 -15.45
C PHE A 79 11.29 -18.19 -16.70
N ASN A 80 11.37 -16.89 -16.98
CA ASN A 80 10.79 -16.32 -18.19
C ASN A 80 11.60 -16.69 -19.43
N VAL A 81 10.95 -16.83 -20.58
CA VAL A 81 11.63 -17.12 -21.87
C VAL A 81 12.79 -16.14 -22.11
N GLY A 82 12.59 -14.84 -21.93
CA GLY A 82 13.65 -13.84 -22.09
C GLY A 82 14.84 -14.00 -21.14
N GLU A 83 14.68 -14.62 -19.96
CA GLU A 83 15.82 -14.93 -19.07
C GLU A 83 16.69 -16.05 -19.63
N HIS A 84 16.09 -17.00 -20.35
CA HIS A 84 16.81 -18.06 -21.05
C HIS A 84 17.51 -17.55 -22.31
N GLU A 85 16.86 -16.65 -23.05
CA GLU A 85 17.44 -15.99 -24.24
C GLU A 85 18.63 -15.10 -23.88
N ALA A 86 18.56 -14.41 -22.74
CA ALA A 86 19.67 -13.63 -22.20
C ALA A 86 20.85 -14.49 -21.69
N GLY A 87 20.71 -15.83 -21.67
CA GLY A 87 21.78 -16.75 -21.29
C GLY A 87 22.19 -16.63 -19.82
N MET A 88 21.25 -16.34 -18.92
CA MET A 88 21.54 -16.22 -17.49
C MET A 88 22.12 -17.54 -16.95
N PRO A 89 23.11 -17.52 -16.03
CA PRO A 89 23.74 -18.75 -15.53
C PRO A 89 22.76 -19.77 -14.92
N TYR A 90 21.64 -19.30 -14.37
CA TYR A 90 20.58 -20.11 -13.77
C TYR A 90 19.40 -20.44 -14.72
N ALA A 91 19.37 -19.80 -15.89
CA ALA A 91 18.38 -20.03 -16.93
C ALA A 91 19.14 -20.30 -18.25
N PRO A 92 19.70 -21.52 -18.43
CA PRO A 92 20.40 -21.88 -19.65
C PRO A 92 19.46 -21.83 -20.86
N ALA A 93 20.01 -21.74 -22.06
CA ALA A 93 19.23 -21.71 -23.30
C ALA A 93 18.18 -22.83 -23.33
N LEU A 94 16.98 -22.49 -23.78
CA LEU A 94 15.88 -23.44 -23.87
C LEU A 94 16.26 -24.60 -24.81
N PRO A 95 15.88 -25.84 -24.47
CA PRO A 95 16.20 -26.99 -25.31
C PRO A 95 15.47 -26.91 -26.65
N ASP A 96 16.14 -27.35 -27.71
CA ASP A 96 15.54 -27.56 -29.03
C ASP A 96 14.76 -28.87 -29.03
N GLU A 97 13.61 -28.87 -28.35
CA GLU A 97 12.72 -30.02 -28.25
C GLU A 97 11.24 -29.58 -28.28
N PRO A 98 10.31 -30.49 -28.63
CA PRO A 98 8.89 -30.17 -28.59
C PRO A 98 8.42 -29.77 -27.20
N PHE A 99 7.49 -28.81 -27.13
CA PHE A 99 6.87 -28.39 -25.89
C PHE A 99 5.35 -28.29 -25.99
N GLU A 100 4.70 -28.45 -24.84
CA GLU A 100 3.27 -28.22 -24.62
C GLU A 100 3.07 -26.80 -24.08
N VAL A 101 1.98 -26.15 -24.49
CA VAL A 101 1.62 -24.79 -24.08
C VAL A 101 0.41 -24.85 -23.17
N TYR A 102 0.55 -24.40 -21.92
CA TYR A 102 -0.51 -24.35 -20.93
C TYR A 102 -0.94 -22.91 -20.68
N ASP A 103 -2.23 -22.69 -20.40
CA ASP A 103 -2.66 -21.42 -19.81
C ASP A 103 -1.90 -21.18 -18.51
N LYS A 104 -1.31 -19.99 -18.37
CA LYS A 104 -0.80 -19.54 -17.08
C LYS A 104 -1.96 -18.98 -16.27
N VAL A 105 -2.44 -19.80 -15.33
CA VAL A 105 -3.55 -19.43 -14.45
C VAL A 105 -3.03 -18.50 -13.34
N ASP A 106 -3.73 -17.39 -13.13
CA ASP A 106 -3.31 -16.28 -12.27
C ASP A 106 -4.01 -16.34 -10.90
N GLY A 107 -3.46 -17.13 -9.97
CA GLY A 107 -4.04 -17.31 -8.64
C GLY A 107 -3.00 -17.53 -7.56
N SER A 108 -3.22 -18.57 -6.74
CA SER A 108 -2.19 -19.00 -5.78
C SER A 108 -1.97 -20.50 -5.84
N LEU A 109 -0.71 -20.94 -5.85
CA LEU A 109 -0.35 -22.34 -5.84
C LEU A 109 -0.90 -23.07 -4.59
N ALA A 110 -1.70 -24.11 -4.82
CA ALA A 110 -2.03 -25.19 -3.90
C ALA A 110 -1.09 -26.38 -4.13
N VAL A 111 -0.51 -26.88 -3.05
CA VAL A 111 0.23 -28.14 -2.97
C VAL A 111 -0.64 -29.12 -2.20
N VAL A 112 -1.24 -30.08 -2.91
CA VAL A 112 -2.17 -31.06 -2.34
C VAL A 112 -1.46 -32.41 -2.19
N PHE A 113 -1.44 -32.94 -0.97
CA PHE A 113 -0.70 -34.14 -0.61
C PHE A 113 -1.45 -34.98 0.42
N HIS A 114 -1.13 -36.28 0.48
CA HIS A 114 -1.74 -37.19 1.43
C HIS A 114 -0.80 -37.48 2.59
N TYR A 115 -1.25 -37.26 3.83
CA TYR A 115 -0.44 -37.52 5.02
C TYR A 115 -1.31 -38.05 6.16
N ALA A 116 -0.85 -39.12 6.82
CA ALA A 116 -1.53 -39.76 7.95
C ALA A 116 -3.02 -40.07 7.68
N GLY A 117 -3.32 -40.63 6.50
CA GLY A 117 -4.68 -41.04 6.12
C GLY A 117 -5.62 -39.90 5.70
N ARG A 118 -5.10 -38.67 5.54
CA ARG A 118 -5.91 -37.51 5.15
C ARG A 118 -5.24 -36.69 4.05
N TRP A 119 -6.06 -36.19 3.12
CA TRP A 119 -5.65 -35.20 2.14
C TRP A 119 -5.50 -33.81 2.76
N ARG A 120 -4.38 -33.16 2.47
CA ARG A 120 -3.98 -31.87 3.02
C ARG A 120 -3.58 -30.91 1.90
N VAL A 121 -3.74 -29.62 2.17
CA VAL A 121 -3.38 -28.55 1.25
C VAL A 121 -2.46 -27.55 1.93
N ALA A 122 -1.34 -27.23 1.28
CA ALA A 122 -0.51 -26.08 1.59
C ALA A 122 -0.55 -25.08 0.45
N SER A 123 -0.30 -23.80 0.76
CA SER A 123 0.10 -22.81 -0.26
C SER A 123 1.61 -22.92 -0.53
N LYS A 124 2.16 -22.11 -1.45
CA LYS A 124 3.61 -22.05 -1.76
C LYS A 124 4.53 -22.02 -0.53
N GLY A 125 4.11 -21.44 0.60
CA GLY A 125 4.97 -21.31 1.78
C GLY A 125 4.26 -21.25 3.12
N SER A 126 3.03 -21.80 3.20
CA SER A 126 2.28 -21.87 4.46
C SER A 126 1.21 -22.97 4.40
N PHE A 127 1.08 -23.70 5.50
CA PHE A 127 -0.01 -24.66 5.76
C PHE A 127 -1.33 -23.98 6.18
N ILE A 128 -1.26 -22.74 6.71
CA ILE A 128 -2.38 -22.07 7.38
C ILE A 128 -2.72 -20.70 6.76
N SER A 129 -2.22 -20.38 5.56
CA SER A 129 -2.61 -19.15 4.89
C SER A 129 -4.12 -19.13 4.59
N SER A 130 -4.67 -17.94 4.29
CA SER A 130 -6.06 -17.81 3.86
C SER A 130 -6.35 -18.67 2.62
N GLN A 131 -5.41 -18.74 1.68
CA GLN A 131 -5.51 -19.58 0.47
C GLN A 131 -5.45 -21.08 0.82
N ALA A 132 -4.49 -21.49 1.66
CA ALA A 132 -4.36 -22.89 2.07
C ALA A 132 -5.62 -23.37 2.81
N THR A 133 -6.12 -22.56 3.74
CA THR A 133 -7.36 -22.83 4.50
C THR A 133 -8.60 -22.84 3.61
N TRP A 134 -8.67 -21.96 2.61
CA TRP A 134 -9.74 -21.95 1.63
C TRP A 134 -9.72 -23.24 0.78
N ALA A 135 -8.56 -23.60 0.26
CA ALA A 135 -8.39 -24.78 -0.58
C ALA A 135 -8.62 -26.08 0.21
N GLN A 136 -8.15 -26.16 1.46
CA GLN A 136 -8.43 -27.29 2.35
C GLN A 136 -9.93 -27.47 2.59
N ARG A 137 -10.65 -26.39 2.95
CA ARG A 137 -12.11 -26.46 3.14
C ARG A 137 -12.85 -26.92 1.89
N ARG A 138 -12.38 -26.48 0.72
CA ARG A 138 -12.95 -26.93 -0.55
C ARG A 138 -12.68 -28.41 -0.76
N LEU A 139 -11.45 -28.87 -0.57
CA LEU A 139 -11.05 -30.27 -0.75
C LEU A 139 -11.77 -31.21 0.23
N ASP A 140 -11.92 -30.81 1.50
CA ASP A 140 -12.66 -31.54 2.53
C ASP A 140 -14.14 -31.77 2.13
N GLY A 141 -14.71 -30.89 1.31
CA GLY A 141 -16.06 -31.00 0.77
C GLY A 141 -16.19 -31.80 -0.53
N LYS A 142 -15.11 -32.43 -1.01
CA LYS A 142 -15.08 -33.20 -2.26
C LYS A 142 -14.83 -34.69 -2.02
N ASP A 143 -15.29 -35.51 -2.95
CA ASP A 143 -14.89 -36.91 -3.01
C ASP A 143 -13.43 -36.99 -3.50
N THR A 144 -12.55 -37.45 -2.61
CA THR A 144 -11.10 -37.57 -2.86
C THR A 144 -10.66 -39.02 -3.09
N SER A 145 -11.60 -39.96 -3.23
CA SER A 145 -11.32 -41.39 -3.40
C SER A 145 -10.55 -41.71 -4.69
N ALA A 146 -10.70 -40.88 -5.72
CA ALA A 146 -9.99 -41.01 -6.98
C ALA A 146 -8.53 -40.53 -6.92
N LEU A 147 -8.17 -39.70 -5.93
CA LEU A 147 -6.80 -39.23 -5.73
C LEU A 147 -5.92 -40.38 -5.23
N ARG A 148 -4.66 -40.42 -5.70
CA ARG A 148 -3.72 -41.49 -5.36
C ARG A 148 -2.75 -41.05 -4.25
N PRO A 149 -2.78 -41.68 -3.06
CA PRO A 149 -1.75 -41.43 -2.05
C PRO A 149 -0.34 -41.62 -2.62
N GLY A 150 0.59 -40.76 -2.22
CA GLY A 150 1.95 -40.70 -2.78
C GLY A 150 2.07 -39.80 -4.02
N VAL A 151 0.96 -39.37 -4.63
CA VAL A 151 0.98 -38.34 -5.67
C VAL A 151 0.76 -36.96 -5.03
N THR A 152 1.66 -36.03 -5.32
CA THR A 152 1.47 -34.59 -5.05
C THR A 152 0.72 -33.98 -6.22
N TYR A 153 -0.45 -33.40 -5.96
CA TYR A 153 -1.21 -32.67 -6.98
C TYR A 153 -1.00 -31.16 -6.79
N LEU A 154 -0.67 -30.47 -7.87
CA LEU A 154 -0.39 -29.04 -7.86
C LEU A 154 -1.51 -28.33 -8.61
N ALA A 155 -2.18 -27.41 -7.94
CA ALA A 155 -3.32 -26.71 -8.50
C ALA A 155 -3.23 -25.20 -8.26
N GLU A 156 -3.89 -24.41 -9.10
CA GLU A 156 -4.05 -22.98 -8.88
C GLU A 156 -5.37 -22.69 -8.16
N ILE A 157 -5.30 -21.94 -7.06
CA ILE A 157 -6.44 -21.55 -6.23
C ILE A 157 -7.08 -20.30 -6.81
N LEU A 158 -8.34 -20.42 -7.24
CA LEU A 158 -9.13 -19.32 -7.79
C LEU A 158 -10.34 -19.04 -6.91
N TYR A 159 -10.48 -17.80 -6.44
CA TYR A 159 -11.72 -17.27 -5.84
C TYR A 159 -11.73 -15.73 -5.92
N PRO A 160 -12.90 -15.06 -5.88
CA PRO A 160 -13.00 -13.63 -6.16
C PRO A 160 -12.13 -12.73 -5.26
N GLN A 161 -11.96 -13.11 -3.99
CA GLN A 161 -11.12 -12.38 -3.03
C GLN A 161 -9.62 -12.63 -3.20
N ASN A 162 -9.21 -13.58 -4.06
CA ASN A 162 -7.80 -13.91 -4.36
C ASN A 162 -7.34 -13.33 -5.71
N ARG A 163 -8.07 -12.36 -6.25
CA ARG A 163 -7.76 -11.80 -7.56
C ARG A 163 -6.38 -11.11 -7.53
N ILE A 164 -5.49 -11.54 -8.43
CA ILE A 164 -4.19 -10.91 -8.64
C ILE A 164 -4.33 -9.85 -9.75
N VAL A 165 -4.46 -10.25 -11.02
CA VAL A 165 -4.77 -9.34 -12.14
C VAL A 165 -5.98 -9.82 -12.93
N VAL A 166 -5.96 -11.09 -13.35
CA VAL A 166 -6.99 -11.71 -14.20
C VAL A 166 -8.32 -11.75 -13.47
N ASN A 167 -9.39 -11.39 -14.17
CA ASN A 167 -10.74 -11.34 -13.61
C ASN A 167 -11.51 -12.63 -13.94
N TYR A 168 -11.42 -13.61 -13.06
CA TYR A 168 -12.21 -14.85 -13.18
C TYR A 168 -13.70 -14.69 -12.77
N GLY A 169 -14.19 -13.47 -12.51
CA GLY A 169 -15.55 -13.22 -12.06
C GLY A 169 -15.85 -13.91 -10.73
N ASP A 170 -16.96 -14.65 -10.65
CA ASP A 170 -17.37 -15.40 -9.46
C ASP A 170 -16.78 -16.82 -9.38
N ARG A 171 -15.88 -17.19 -10.30
CA ARG A 171 -15.30 -18.53 -10.37
C ARG A 171 -14.58 -18.88 -9.07
N ARG A 172 -14.88 -20.07 -8.55
CA ARG A 172 -14.26 -20.67 -7.36
C ARG A 172 -13.76 -22.06 -7.73
N ASP A 173 -12.46 -22.25 -7.81
CA ASP A 173 -11.88 -23.44 -8.43
C ASP A 173 -10.50 -23.82 -7.87
N LEU A 174 -10.11 -25.08 -8.10
CA LEU A 174 -8.76 -25.60 -7.94
C LEU A 174 -8.31 -26.16 -9.29
N VAL A 175 -7.58 -25.37 -10.05
CA VAL A 175 -7.19 -25.72 -11.43
C VAL A 175 -5.94 -26.58 -11.40
N LEU A 176 -6.03 -27.89 -11.70
CA LEU A 176 -4.87 -28.78 -11.74
C LEU A 176 -3.86 -28.30 -12.79
N LEU A 177 -2.61 -28.16 -12.37
CA LEU A 177 -1.49 -27.70 -13.19
C LEU A 177 -0.50 -28.82 -13.52
N ALA A 178 -0.16 -29.63 -12.53
CA ALA A 178 0.82 -30.72 -12.63
C ALA A 178 0.63 -31.71 -11.47
N ALA A 179 1.26 -32.88 -11.59
CA ALA A 179 1.30 -33.87 -10.52
C ALA A 179 2.65 -34.60 -10.50
N PHE A 180 3.10 -34.98 -9.31
CA PHE A 180 4.38 -35.68 -9.10
C PHE A 180 4.18 -36.94 -8.25
N GLY A 181 4.76 -38.05 -8.68
CA GLY A 181 4.82 -39.28 -7.91
C GLY A 181 5.77 -39.18 -6.71
N ALA A 182 5.71 -40.18 -5.83
CA ALA A 182 6.54 -40.25 -4.61
C ALA A 182 8.04 -40.43 -4.90
N ASP A 183 8.38 -40.91 -6.09
CA ASP A 183 9.75 -41.06 -6.62
C ASP A 183 10.26 -39.77 -7.29
N GLY A 184 9.43 -38.73 -7.36
CA GLY A 184 9.74 -37.46 -7.99
C GLY A 184 9.49 -37.42 -9.50
N THR A 185 8.95 -38.49 -10.09
CA THR A 185 8.56 -38.49 -11.51
C THR A 185 7.33 -37.61 -11.73
N GLU A 186 7.35 -36.81 -12.80
CA GLU A 186 6.19 -36.05 -13.21
C GLU A 186 5.13 -36.99 -13.81
N VAL A 187 3.93 -36.97 -13.24
CA VAL A 187 2.78 -37.71 -13.76
C VAL A 187 2.19 -36.92 -14.93
N PRO A 188 2.04 -37.52 -16.13
CA PRO A 188 1.44 -36.83 -17.27
C PRO A 188 0.07 -36.26 -16.91
N LEU A 189 -0.22 -35.02 -17.36
CA LEU A 189 -1.46 -34.35 -16.99
C LEU A 189 -2.70 -35.14 -17.43
N ALA A 190 -2.62 -35.83 -18.58
CA ALA A 190 -3.68 -36.71 -19.09
C ALA A 190 -3.97 -37.91 -18.16
N GLU A 191 -2.97 -38.38 -17.40
CA GLU A 191 -3.13 -39.46 -16.41
C GLU A 191 -3.59 -38.93 -15.04
N ALA A 192 -3.18 -37.71 -14.68
CA ALA A 192 -3.58 -37.07 -13.44
C ALA A 192 -5.03 -36.53 -13.49
N ALA A 193 -5.48 -36.06 -14.66
CA ALA A 193 -6.76 -35.42 -14.87
C ALA A 193 -7.98 -36.26 -14.43
N PRO A 194 -8.09 -37.56 -14.76
CA PRO A 194 -9.21 -38.40 -14.30
C PRO A 194 -9.27 -38.55 -12.77
N HIS A 195 -8.13 -38.54 -12.07
CA HIS A 195 -8.09 -38.60 -10.61
C HIS A 195 -8.53 -37.28 -9.96
N TRP A 196 -8.37 -36.17 -10.67
CA TRP A 196 -8.76 -34.84 -10.22
C TRP A 196 -10.22 -34.50 -10.52
N GLU A 197 -10.88 -35.32 -11.33
CA GLU A 197 -12.28 -35.16 -11.69
C GLU A 197 -13.15 -35.10 -10.42
N GLY A 198 -13.97 -34.06 -10.31
CA GLY A 198 -14.79 -33.78 -9.12
C GLY A 198 -14.15 -32.82 -8.10
N ILE A 199 -12.82 -32.69 -8.08
CA ILE A 199 -12.10 -31.74 -7.21
C ILE A 199 -12.16 -30.31 -7.78
N GLY A 200 -11.71 -30.16 -9.02
CA GLY A 200 -11.67 -28.89 -9.74
C GLY A 200 -11.38 -29.08 -11.23
N SER A 201 -11.23 -27.99 -11.98
CA SER A 201 -10.91 -28.07 -13.40
C SER A 201 -9.45 -28.47 -13.64
N VAL A 202 -9.12 -28.85 -14.88
CA VAL A 202 -7.73 -29.05 -15.33
C VAL A 202 -7.31 -27.86 -16.18
N VAL A 203 -6.04 -27.45 -16.09
CA VAL A 203 -5.49 -26.35 -16.90
C VAL A 203 -5.67 -26.63 -18.39
N LYS A 204 -5.94 -25.57 -19.16
CA LYS A 204 -6.08 -25.69 -20.60
C LYS A 204 -4.71 -25.90 -21.25
N VAL A 205 -4.66 -26.84 -22.18
CA VAL A 205 -3.49 -27.10 -23.04
C VAL A 205 -3.83 -26.66 -24.46
N TRP A 206 -2.93 -25.92 -25.09
CA TRP A 206 -3.04 -25.47 -26.46
C TRP A 206 -2.29 -26.38 -27.43
N PRO A 207 -2.68 -26.42 -28.71
CA PRO A 207 -1.89 -27.10 -29.74
C PRO A 207 -0.45 -26.57 -29.76
N ALA A 208 0.50 -27.44 -30.09
CA ALA A 208 1.90 -27.06 -30.22
C ALA A 208 2.06 -25.96 -31.28
N MET A 209 2.91 -24.97 -31.00
CA MET A 209 3.27 -23.89 -31.90
C MET A 209 4.75 -23.52 -31.73
N PRO A 210 5.39 -22.93 -32.75
CA PRO A 210 6.74 -22.37 -32.63
C PRO A 210 6.88 -21.34 -31.51
N LEU A 211 8.07 -21.26 -30.91
CA LEU A 211 8.35 -20.34 -29.80
C LEU A 211 8.24 -18.87 -30.22
N ASP A 212 8.72 -18.53 -31.40
CA ASP A 212 8.63 -17.19 -32.00
C ASP A 212 7.17 -16.78 -32.24
N GLU A 213 6.33 -17.70 -32.72
CA GLU A 213 4.89 -17.47 -32.84
C GLU A 213 4.24 -17.19 -31.48
N LEU A 214 4.57 -17.99 -30.45
CA LEU A 214 4.04 -17.77 -29.10
C LEU A 214 4.49 -16.43 -28.51
N MET A 215 5.74 -16.04 -28.73
CA MET A 215 6.27 -14.75 -28.27
C MET A 215 5.54 -13.58 -28.94
N ALA A 216 5.35 -13.63 -30.26
CA ALA A 216 4.59 -12.63 -31.00
C ALA A 216 3.13 -12.50 -30.51
N LEU A 217 2.49 -13.63 -30.13
CA LEU A 217 1.17 -13.62 -29.51
C LEU A 217 1.19 -12.92 -28.15
N THR A 218 2.20 -13.18 -27.31
CA THR A 218 2.30 -12.53 -26.00
C THR A 218 2.56 -11.02 -26.10
N GLU A 219 3.39 -10.59 -27.05
CA GLU A 219 3.68 -9.18 -27.30
C GLU A 219 2.46 -8.42 -27.83
N SER A 220 1.72 -9.03 -28.75
CA SER A 220 0.51 -8.47 -29.34
C SER A 220 -0.75 -8.61 -28.47
N ASN A 221 -0.64 -9.21 -27.28
CA ASN A 221 -1.76 -9.51 -26.38
C ASN A 221 -2.87 -10.32 -27.06
N THR A 222 -2.47 -11.38 -27.78
CA THR A 222 -3.38 -12.25 -28.54
C THR A 222 -3.32 -13.67 -27.97
N MET A 223 -4.48 -14.31 -27.80
CA MET A 223 -4.55 -15.72 -27.42
C MET A 223 -4.35 -16.63 -28.63
N PRO A 224 -3.85 -17.87 -28.45
CA PRO A 224 -3.88 -18.87 -29.50
C PRO A 224 -5.31 -19.03 -30.05
N GLY A 225 -5.46 -18.89 -31.36
CA GLY A 225 -6.76 -18.79 -32.03
C GLY A 225 -7.18 -17.36 -32.44
N GLY A 226 -6.36 -16.35 -32.16
CA GLY A 226 -6.48 -15.00 -32.75
C GLY A 226 -7.40 -14.04 -32.02
N ALA A 227 -7.94 -14.42 -30.86
CA ALA A 227 -8.72 -13.51 -30.03
C ALA A 227 -7.78 -12.55 -29.28
N ALA A 228 -8.03 -11.24 -29.38
CA ALA A 228 -7.37 -10.27 -28.52
C ALA A 228 -7.72 -10.55 -27.05
N ALA A 229 -6.72 -10.53 -26.18
CA ALA A 229 -6.89 -10.64 -24.73
C ALA A 229 -6.34 -9.39 -24.07
N THR A 230 -7.06 -8.86 -23.11
CA THR A 230 -6.51 -7.87 -22.19
C THR A 230 -5.71 -8.57 -21.10
N GLY A 231 -4.84 -7.84 -20.40
CA GLY A 231 -4.14 -8.39 -19.24
C GLY A 231 -5.07 -8.76 -18.07
N THR A 232 -6.36 -8.40 -18.12
CA THR A 232 -7.37 -8.91 -17.18
C THR A 232 -8.06 -10.20 -17.63
N ASP A 233 -7.80 -10.66 -18.86
CA ASP A 233 -8.40 -11.88 -19.42
C ASP A 233 -7.47 -13.10 -19.26
N ALA A 234 -6.15 -12.90 -19.39
CA ALA A 234 -5.15 -13.95 -19.23
C ALA A 234 -3.80 -13.38 -18.75
N GLU A 235 -3.01 -14.21 -18.05
CA GLU A 235 -1.63 -13.86 -17.70
C GLU A 235 -0.65 -14.15 -18.83
N GLY A 236 -0.85 -15.27 -19.51
CA GLY A 236 0.04 -15.77 -20.55
C GLY A 236 0.10 -17.29 -20.51
N PHE A 237 1.29 -17.83 -20.71
CA PHE A 237 1.51 -19.25 -20.97
C PHE A 237 2.67 -19.84 -20.16
N VAL A 238 2.55 -21.13 -19.86
CA VAL A 238 3.66 -21.96 -19.39
C VAL A 238 4.01 -22.94 -20.49
N LEU A 239 5.29 -23.00 -20.85
CA LEU A 239 5.83 -23.98 -21.77
C LEU A 239 6.38 -25.14 -20.96
N ARG A 240 6.03 -26.38 -21.33
CA ARG A 240 6.65 -27.60 -20.79
C ARG A 240 7.29 -28.36 -21.92
N PHE A 241 8.60 -28.43 -21.91
CA PHE A 241 9.36 -29.17 -22.89
C PHE A 241 9.38 -30.68 -22.58
N ALA A 242 9.69 -31.51 -23.57
CA ALA A 242 9.71 -32.97 -23.43
C ALA A 242 10.65 -33.48 -22.31
N SER A 243 11.76 -32.79 -22.05
CA SER A 243 12.66 -33.06 -20.93
C SER A 243 12.08 -32.74 -19.54
N GLY A 244 10.94 -32.04 -19.48
CA GLY A 244 10.34 -31.51 -18.27
C GLY A 244 10.79 -30.10 -17.89
N VAL A 245 11.74 -29.51 -18.64
CA VAL A 245 12.10 -28.08 -18.53
C VAL A 245 10.85 -27.24 -18.75
N ARG A 246 10.71 -26.16 -17.96
CA ARG A 246 9.60 -25.24 -18.08
C ARG A 246 10.09 -23.80 -18.23
N ALA A 247 9.32 -23.03 -18.97
CA ALA A 247 9.47 -21.59 -19.09
C ALA A 247 8.09 -20.91 -19.02
N LYS A 248 8.07 -19.62 -18.76
CA LYS A 248 6.84 -18.80 -18.79
C LYS A 248 6.99 -17.66 -19.79
N ALA A 249 5.91 -17.39 -20.51
CA ALA A 249 5.77 -16.24 -21.39
C ALA A 249 4.48 -15.50 -20.98
N LYS A 250 4.54 -14.18 -20.76
CA LYS A 250 3.40 -13.41 -20.22
C LYS A 250 2.94 -12.37 -21.23
N LEU A 251 1.64 -12.08 -21.24
CA LEU A 251 1.10 -11.01 -22.08
C LEU A 251 1.67 -9.66 -21.62
N SER A 252 2.10 -8.82 -22.57
CA SER A 252 2.65 -7.49 -22.28
C SER A 252 1.70 -6.64 -21.43
N GLU A 253 0.39 -6.70 -21.73
CA GLU A 253 -0.65 -5.98 -21.00
C GLU A 253 -0.86 -6.53 -19.58
N TYR A 254 -0.70 -7.85 -19.37
CA TYR A 254 -0.74 -8.42 -18.01
C TYR A 254 0.44 -7.91 -17.19
N VAL A 255 1.65 -7.92 -17.75
CA VAL A 255 2.86 -7.42 -17.08
C VAL A 255 2.69 -5.95 -16.72
N ARG A 256 2.17 -5.14 -17.64
CA ARG A 256 1.85 -3.73 -17.42
C ARG A 256 0.82 -3.52 -16.31
N LEU A 257 -0.31 -4.24 -16.35
CA LEU A 257 -1.38 -4.13 -15.34
C LEU A 257 -0.92 -4.61 -13.97
N HIS A 258 -0.14 -5.68 -13.90
CA HIS A 258 0.47 -6.13 -12.66
C HIS A 258 1.42 -5.07 -12.09
N GLY A 259 2.20 -4.37 -12.93
CA GLY A 259 3.03 -3.24 -12.52
C GLY A 259 2.18 -2.08 -11.94
N VAL A 260 1.09 -1.72 -12.61
CA VAL A 260 0.16 -0.67 -12.14
C VAL A 260 -0.52 -1.04 -10.82
N LEU A 261 -0.96 -2.29 -10.66
CA LEU A 261 -1.69 -2.76 -9.48
C LEU A 261 -0.83 -2.82 -8.22
N THR A 262 0.49 -2.90 -8.37
CA THR A 262 1.43 -3.04 -7.26
C THR A 262 1.96 -1.71 -6.74
N GLY A 263 1.77 -0.61 -7.49
CA GLY A 263 2.03 0.76 -7.03
C GLY A 263 3.49 1.10 -6.73
N VAL A 264 4.44 0.21 -7.07
CA VAL A 264 5.86 0.38 -6.78
C VAL A 264 6.53 1.29 -7.81
N ASN A 265 7.23 2.33 -7.36
CA ASN A 265 8.00 3.24 -8.22
C ASN A 265 9.47 3.35 -7.78
N GLU A 266 10.31 4.06 -8.56
CA GLU A 266 11.75 4.21 -8.27
C GLU A 266 12.05 4.84 -6.90
N ARG A 267 11.16 5.68 -6.36
CA ARG A 267 11.35 6.27 -5.03
C ARG A 267 11.11 5.25 -3.92
N ASP A 268 10.16 4.35 -4.11
CA ASP A 268 9.91 3.28 -3.15
C ASP A 268 11.08 2.28 -3.17
N ILE A 269 11.66 2.03 -4.35
CA ILE A 269 12.90 1.24 -4.50
C ILE A 269 14.07 1.96 -3.82
N TRP A 270 14.29 3.24 -4.11
CA TRP A 270 15.36 4.05 -3.50
C TRP A 270 15.27 4.07 -1.96
N ARG A 271 14.05 4.23 -1.41
CA ARG A 271 13.80 4.24 0.03
C ARG A 271 14.07 2.87 0.62
N SER A 272 13.49 1.82 0.03
CA SER A 272 13.55 0.46 0.57
C SER A 272 14.93 -0.16 0.47
N HIS A 273 15.63 0.04 -0.65
CA HIS A 273 17.05 -0.33 -0.82
C HIS A 273 17.95 0.49 0.11
N GLY A 274 17.65 1.78 0.30
CA GLY A 274 18.37 2.64 1.24
C GLY A 274 18.29 2.12 2.69
N ILE A 275 17.13 1.68 3.16
CA ILE A 275 16.97 1.13 4.50
C ILE A 275 17.82 -0.15 4.66
N GLN A 276 17.80 -1.05 3.67
CA GLN A 276 18.60 -2.27 3.70
C GLN A 276 20.11 -1.99 3.64
N ARG A 277 20.53 -1.10 2.74
CA ARG A 277 21.93 -0.71 2.55
C ARG A 277 22.57 -0.17 3.82
N PHE A 278 21.80 0.56 4.62
CA PHE A 278 22.30 1.24 5.82
C PHE A 278 21.74 0.65 7.12
N ALA A 279 21.29 -0.61 7.12
CA ALA A 279 20.66 -1.27 8.27
C ALA A 279 21.50 -1.25 9.57
N GLY A 280 22.82 -1.04 9.48
CA GLY A 280 23.70 -0.88 10.65
C GLY A 280 23.64 0.50 11.33
N LEU A 281 22.89 1.47 10.80
CA LEU A 281 22.72 2.80 11.40
C LEU A 281 21.48 2.85 12.33
N PRO A 282 21.47 3.76 13.33
CA PRO A 282 20.29 3.94 14.18
C PRO A 282 19.04 4.32 13.37
N ALA A 283 17.90 3.69 13.67
CA ALA A 283 16.67 3.83 12.89
C ALA A 283 16.19 5.30 12.75
N GLY A 284 16.35 6.12 13.80
CA GLY A 284 16.04 7.56 13.73
C GLY A 284 16.88 8.34 12.71
N ARG A 285 18.16 7.98 12.55
CA ARG A 285 19.05 8.61 11.54
C ARG A 285 18.69 8.16 10.13
N LEU A 286 18.30 6.90 9.95
CA LEU A 286 17.83 6.36 8.67
C LEU A 286 16.51 7.00 8.24
N ALA A 287 15.55 7.07 9.16
CA ALA A 287 14.25 7.71 8.96
C ALA A 287 14.41 9.16 8.46
N GLN A 288 15.26 9.92 9.15
CA GLN A 288 15.58 11.29 8.75
C GLN A 288 16.31 11.37 7.39
N GLY A 289 17.26 10.46 7.13
CA GLY A 289 18.05 10.45 5.90
C GLY A 289 17.26 10.05 4.66
N LEU A 290 16.28 9.16 4.82
CA LEU A 290 15.48 8.57 3.73
C LEU A 290 14.07 9.18 3.63
N ASN A 291 13.76 10.18 4.47
CA ASN A 291 12.46 10.83 4.54
C ASN A 291 11.31 9.83 4.71
N CYS A 292 11.47 8.97 5.72
CA CYS A 292 10.49 8.00 6.19
C CYS A 292 10.40 8.04 7.72
N THR A 293 9.47 7.28 8.28
CA THR A 293 9.28 7.12 9.72
C THR A 293 10.18 6.01 10.28
N VAL A 294 10.43 6.06 11.59
CA VAL A 294 11.16 4.98 12.29
C VAL A 294 10.43 3.64 12.17
N ALA A 295 9.09 3.68 12.23
CA ALA A 295 8.25 2.50 12.03
C ALA A 295 8.45 1.87 10.63
N GLU A 296 8.59 2.68 9.58
CA GLU A 296 8.88 2.17 8.23
C GLU A 296 10.30 1.58 8.09
N VAL A 297 11.26 2.05 8.90
CA VAL A 297 12.62 1.49 8.95
C VAL A 297 12.65 0.15 9.71
N GLU A 298 11.89 0.06 10.80
CA GLU A 298 11.81 -1.11 11.68
C GLU A 298 10.82 -2.17 11.17
N ALA A 299 9.91 -1.79 10.27
CA ALA A 299 9.01 -2.69 9.58
C ALA A 299 9.77 -3.75 8.77
N SER A 300 9.12 -4.89 8.55
CA SER A 300 9.63 -5.97 7.67
C SER A 300 10.97 -6.57 8.10
N GLY A 301 11.32 -6.51 9.39
CA GLY A 301 12.53 -7.13 9.94
C GLY A 301 13.83 -6.57 9.34
N GLY A 302 13.85 -5.29 8.96
CA GLY A 302 15.01 -4.65 8.32
C GLY A 302 15.19 -4.99 6.84
N LYS A 303 14.21 -5.66 6.22
CA LYS A 303 14.21 -5.98 4.78
C LYS A 303 12.99 -5.38 4.05
N PRO A 304 12.82 -4.05 4.05
CA PRO A 304 11.67 -3.40 3.40
C PRO A 304 11.66 -3.52 1.89
N LEU A 305 12.83 -3.67 1.22
CA LEU A 305 12.84 -3.94 -0.23
C LEU A 305 12.25 -5.33 -0.49
N ASP A 306 12.58 -6.33 0.33
CA ASP A 306 12.00 -7.67 0.20
C ASP A 306 10.47 -7.65 0.37
N ALA A 307 9.95 -6.82 1.28
CA ALA A 307 8.51 -6.64 1.50
C ALA A 307 7.82 -5.79 0.42
N LEU A 308 8.46 -4.75 -0.10
CA LEU A 308 7.99 -3.99 -1.27
C LEU A 308 7.90 -4.91 -2.49
N LEU A 309 8.93 -5.73 -2.67
CA LEU A 309 8.95 -6.72 -3.72
C LEU A 309 7.85 -7.76 -3.50
N GLN A 310 7.41 -8.07 -2.25
CA GLN A 310 6.33 -9.03 -1.95
C GLN A 310 5.08 -8.93 -2.83
N GLN A 311 4.83 -7.75 -3.37
CA GLN A 311 3.65 -7.45 -4.15
C GLN A 311 3.92 -7.46 -5.65
N VAL A 312 5.16 -7.34 -6.12
CA VAL A 312 5.52 -7.24 -7.56
C VAL A 312 5.91 -8.61 -8.17
N PRO A 313 5.70 -8.82 -9.48
CA PRO A 313 6.00 -10.08 -10.15
C PRO A 313 7.48 -10.15 -10.58
N ASP A 314 8.00 -11.35 -10.83
CA ASP A 314 9.44 -11.59 -11.15
C ASP A 314 9.97 -10.74 -12.32
N GLU A 315 9.12 -10.37 -13.28
CA GLU A 315 9.51 -9.57 -14.47
C GLU A 315 9.92 -8.13 -14.09
N PHE A 316 9.44 -7.67 -12.94
CA PHE A 316 9.77 -6.36 -12.37
C PHE A 316 11.15 -6.37 -11.67
N ASP A 317 11.71 -7.55 -11.38
CA ASP A 317 13.03 -7.68 -10.75
C ASP A 317 14.14 -7.11 -11.65
N ALA A 318 14.01 -7.27 -12.97
CA ALA A 318 14.98 -6.72 -13.93
C ALA A 318 15.01 -5.20 -13.86
N TRP A 319 13.83 -4.57 -13.88
CA TRP A 319 13.70 -3.12 -13.75
C TRP A 319 14.13 -2.60 -12.38
N VAL A 320 13.71 -3.24 -11.27
CA VAL A 320 14.14 -2.85 -9.91
C VAL A 320 15.67 -2.87 -9.81
N ARG A 321 16.31 -3.90 -10.36
CA ARG A 321 17.78 -3.99 -10.40
C ARG A 321 18.40 -2.91 -11.27
N GLU A 322 17.81 -2.60 -12.41
CA GLU A 322 18.30 -1.53 -13.27
C GLU A 322 18.24 -0.18 -12.53
N VAL A 323 17.12 0.10 -11.85
CA VAL A 323 16.94 1.27 -10.98
C VAL A 323 18.00 1.28 -9.88
N ILE A 324 18.18 0.18 -9.14
CA ILE A 324 19.18 0.07 -8.07
C ILE A 324 20.60 0.27 -8.62
N THR A 325 20.95 -0.39 -9.73
CA THR A 325 22.26 -0.27 -10.38
C THR A 325 22.53 1.18 -10.78
N ARG A 326 21.52 1.86 -11.35
CA ARG A 326 21.59 3.27 -11.73
C ARG A 326 21.74 4.18 -10.50
N LEU A 327 21.01 3.92 -9.43
CA LEU A 327 21.12 4.66 -8.16
C LEU A 327 22.50 4.49 -7.52
N GLU A 328 23.04 3.27 -7.50
CA GLU A 328 24.38 2.97 -6.97
C GLU A 328 25.49 3.60 -7.81
N ALA A 329 25.37 3.56 -9.14
CA ALA A 329 26.31 4.22 -10.04
C ALA A 329 26.33 5.75 -9.82
N ARG A 330 25.15 6.37 -9.65
CA ARG A 330 25.02 7.80 -9.32
C ARG A 330 25.63 8.12 -7.95
N ALA A 331 25.39 7.28 -6.95
CA ALA A 331 25.93 7.48 -5.60
C ALA A 331 27.46 7.41 -5.60
N ALA A 332 28.02 6.42 -6.29
CA ALA A 332 29.47 6.28 -6.45
C ALA A 332 30.10 7.45 -7.23
N ALA A 333 29.41 7.98 -8.24
CA ALA A 333 29.87 9.17 -8.97
C ALA A 333 29.89 10.42 -8.07
N HIS A 334 28.86 10.60 -7.23
CA HIS A 334 28.79 11.71 -6.30
C HIS A 334 29.85 11.61 -5.19
N GLU A 335 30.10 10.42 -4.62
CA GLU A 335 31.21 10.22 -3.66
C GLU A 335 32.57 10.59 -4.27
N ARG A 336 32.84 10.19 -5.53
CA ARG A 336 34.07 10.59 -6.22
C ARG A 336 34.20 12.11 -6.39
N ALA A 337 33.09 12.79 -6.67
CA ALA A 337 33.08 14.25 -6.78
C ALA A 337 33.35 14.92 -5.41
N VAL A 338 32.77 14.39 -4.34
CA VAL A 338 33.06 14.81 -2.95
C VAL A 338 34.54 14.62 -2.62
N ASP A 339 35.13 13.46 -2.92
CA ASP A 339 36.54 13.19 -2.62
C ASP A 339 37.48 14.10 -3.40
N GLN A 340 37.19 14.36 -4.68
CA GLN A 340 37.97 15.30 -5.50
C GLN A 340 37.88 16.74 -4.96
N ALA A 341 36.68 17.19 -4.62
CA ALA A 341 36.47 18.51 -4.03
C ALA A 341 37.20 18.64 -2.68
N TYR A 342 37.10 17.62 -1.82
CA TYR A 342 37.79 17.61 -0.53
C TYR A 342 39.32 17.62 -0.69
N ALA A 343 39.86 16.80 -1.59
CA ALA A 343 41.30 16.76 -1.87
C ALA A 343 41.85 18.12 -2.33
N SER A 344 41.06 18.89 -3.09
CA SER A 344 41.45 20.25 -3.49
C SER A 344 41.52 21.24 -2.33
N LEU A 345 40.76 21.01 -1.24
CA LEU A 345 40.63 21.91 -0.10
C LEU A 345 41.30 21.41 1.19
N VAL A 346 41.80 20.17 1.22
CA VAL A 346 42.36 19.53 2.42
C VAL A 346 43.53 20.31 3.02
N HIS A 347 44.30 21.03 2.20
CA HIS A 347 45.39 21.89 2.66
C HIS A 347 44.92 23.04 3.58
N LEU A 348 43.63 23.38 3.55
CA LEU A 348 43.00 24.38 4.43
C LEU A 348 42.41 23.76 5.70
N ALA A 349 42.52 22.44 5.92
CA ALA A 349 41.88 21.75 7.04
C ALA A 349 42.30 22.31 8.43
N ALA A 350 43.49 22.89 8.54
CA ALA A 350 44.00 23.50 9.77
C ALA A 350 43.29 24.84 10.13
N ASP A 351 42.68 25.52 9.15
CA ASP A 351 41.88 26.72 9.37
C ASP A 351 40.45 26.48 8.89
N ARG A 352 39.59 26.08 9.83
CA ARG A 352 38.18 25.77 9.57
C ARG A 352 37.41 26.95 8.98
N GLY A 353 37.81 28.19 9.27
CA GLY A 353 37.22 29.40 8.71
C GLY A 353 37.62 29.63 7.24
N ALA A 354 38.89 29.40 6.90
CA ALA A 354 39.36 29.41 5.51
C ALA A 354 38.74 28.29 4.69
N PHE A 355 38.67 27.08 5.25
CA PHE A 355 37.98 25.94 4.64
C PHE A 355 36.51 26.27 4.34
N ALA A 356 35.78 26.86 5.30
CA ALA A 356 34.38 27.24 5.10
C ALA A 356 34.16 28.27 3.98
N ARG A 357 35.09 29.22 3.81
CA ARG A 357 35.04 30.17 2.69
C ARG A 357 35.30 29.46 1.36
N ALA A 358 36.31 28.60 1.30
CA ALA A 358 36.62 27.86 0.07
C ALA A 358 35.48 26.89 -0.35
N VAL A 359 34.81 26.23 0.60
CA VAL A 359 33.64 25.38 0.33
C VAL A 359 32.47 26.17 -0.28
N LYS A 360 32.26 27.44 0.13
CA LYS A 360 31.21 28.30 -0.46
C LYS A 360 31.47 28.64 -1.92
N GLU A 361 32.74 28.71 -2.31
CA GLU A 361 33.18 29.03 -3.68
C GLU A 361 33.19 27.80 -4.61
N LEU A 362 33.03 26.57 -4.09
CA LEU A 362 32.97 25.37 -4.94
C LEU A 362 31.81 25.47 -5.95
N PRO A 363 32.04 25.25 -7.25
CA PRO A 363 31.03 25.45 -8.28
C PRO A 363 29.85 24.48 -8.14
N ASP A 364 30.16 23.23 -7.78
CA ASP A 364 29.14 22.23 -7.48
C ASP A 364 28.57 22.49 -6.08
N ARG A 365 27.26 22.79 -6.02
CA ARG A 365 26.54 23.06 -4.78
C ARG A 365 26.19 21.78 -4.02
N GLU A 366 26.15 20.66 -4.71
CA GLU A 366 25.68 19.37 -4.21
C GLU A 366 26.72 18.69 -3.33
N VAL A 367 28.02 18.90 -3.60
CA VAL A 367 29.12 18.34 -2.79
C VAL A 367 29.37 19.12 -1.49
N ARG A 368 28.91 20.37 -1.40
CA ARG A 368 29.21 21.28 -0.28
C ARG A 368 28.76 20.73 1.10
N PRO A 369 27.56 20.13 1.27
CA PRO A 369 27.13 19.58 2.56
C PRO A 369 28.04 18.46 3.08
N ALA A 370 28.68 17.70 2.18
CA ALA A 370 29.55 16.59 2.50
C ALA A 370 30.98 17.02 2.91
N MET A 371 31.41 18.25 2.56
CA MET A 371 32.77 18.74 2.79
C MET A 371 33.16 18.77 4.27
N PHE A 372 32.26 19.26 5.14
CA PHE A 372 32.52 19.29 6.58
C PHE A 372 32.45 17.91 7.22
N MET A 373 31.66 16.99 6.66
CA MET A 373 31.64 15.61 7.12
C MET A 373 32.98 14.93 6.84
N ARG A 374 33.53 15.10 5.63
CA ARG A 374 34.89 14.63 5.28
C ARG A 374 35.97 15.28 6.14
N LEU A 375 35.90 16.60 6.38
CA LEU A 375 36.83 17.30 7.27
C LEU A 375 36.82 16.73 8.70
N ASP A 376 35.63 16.34 9.19
CA ASP A 376 35.44 15.78 10.53
C ASP A 376 35.67 14.25 10.58
N GLY A 377 36.09 13.61 9.49
CA GLY A 377 36.26 12.15 9.41
C GLY A 377 34.97 11.34 9.50
N ARG A 378 33.81 11.95 9.21
CA ARG A 378 32.49 11.30 9.22
C ARG A 378 32.12 10.73 7.85
N SER A 379 31.42 9.59 7.83
CA SER A 379 30.92 8.97 6.59
C SER A 379 29.89 9.86 5.89
N THR A 380 30.04 10.01 4.58
CA THR A 380 29.15 10.78 3.69
C THR A 380 28.08 9.92 3.03
N GLU A 381 28.14 8.60 3.14
CA GLU A 381 27.37 7.66 2.31
C GLU A 381 25.85 7.85 2.38
N LEU A 382 25.28 8.04 3.58
CA LEU A 382 23.84 8.30 3.74
C LEU A 382 23.43 9.66 3.17
N THR A 383 24.30 10.67 3.28
CA THR A 383 24.05 12.00 2.70
C THR A 383 24.09 11.95 1.18
N THR A 384 25.04 11.20 0.62
CA THR A 384 25.14 10.93 -0.81
C THR A 384 23.95 10.11 -1.32
N TRP A 385 23.48 9.12 -0.56
CA TRP A 385 22.29 8.35 -0.94
C TRP A 385 21.03 9.22 -0.97
N ARG A 386 20.91 10.16 -0.02
CA ARG A 386 19.84 11.18 -0.02
C ARG A 386 19.87 12.05 -1.27
N HIS A 387 21.07 12.36 -1.76
CA HIS A 387 21.29 13.19 -2.93
C HIS A 387 20.84 12.51 -4.24
N VAL A 388 21.02 11.19 -4.35
CA VAL A 388 20.63 10.46 -5.57
C VAL A 388 19.15 10.07 -5.63
N ARG A 389 18.33 10.61 -4.74
CA ARG A 389 16.88 10.41 -4.73
C ARG A 389 16.26 10.77 -6.10
N PRO A 390 15.41 9.91 -6.71
CA PRO A 390 14.73 10.23 -7.97
C PRO A 390 13.80 11.46 -7.88
N GLU A 391 13.94 12.41 -8.82
CA GLU A 391 13.13 13.64 -8.90
C GLU A 391 11.73 13.41 -9.50
N VAL A 392 11.60 12.45 -10.41
CA VAL A 392 10.33 12.00 -11.01
C VAL A 392 10.12 10.53 -10.65
N ALA A 393 8.90 10.15 -10.29
CA ALA A 393 8.56 8.75 -10.03
C ALA A 393 8.24 8.09 -11.38
N ASP A 394 9.28 7.72 -12.12
CA ASP A 394 9.10 6.94 -13.35
C ASP A 394 8.53 5.58 -12.98
N SER A 395 7.46 5.22 -13.70
CA SER A 395 6.85 3.89 -13.63
C SER A 395 7.55 3.00 -14.64
N TYR A 396 7.59 1.70 -14.42
CA TYR A 396 8.11 0.74 -15.40
C TYR A 396 7.45 0.98 -16.77
N THR A 397 8.25 1.38 -17.76
CA THR A 397 7.91 1.43 -19.18
C THR A 397 8.75 0.37 -19.90
N THR A 398 8.10 -0.48 -20.69
CA THR A 398 8.79 -1.41 -21.59
C THR A 398 9.43 -0.60 -22.71
N ASP A 399 10.69 -0.23 -22.54
CA ASP A 399 11.49 0.37 -23.61
C ASP A 399 12.01 -0.75 -24.52
N GLU A 400 11.22 -1.15 -25.50
CA GLU A 400 11.69 -1.81 -26.72
C GLU A 400 11.15 -1.10 -27.97
N GLU A 401 11.74 0.03 -28.31
CA GLU A 401 11.79 0.51 -29.69
C GLU A 401 13.25 0.73 -30.11
N GLY A 402 14.00 -0.37 -30.18
CA GLY A 402 15.21 -0.43 -31.00
C GLY A 402 14.81 -0.73 -32.44
N ARG A 403 14.72 0.29 -33.30
CA ARG A 403 14.77 0.10 -34.76
C ARG A 403 16.09 0.64 -35.29
N GLU A 404 17.02 -0.27 -35.59
CA GLU A 404 18.04 -0.06 -36.62
C GLU A 404 17.71 -0.97 -37.82
N GLU A 405 17.84 -0.45 -39.05
CA GLU A 405 18.50 -1.07 -40.24
C GLU A 405 18.19 -0.33 -41.60
N PRO A 406 18.91 -0.53 -42.74
CA PRO A 406 20.07 0.30 -43.14
C PRO A 406 20.17 0.68 -44.66
N GLN A 407 21.29 1.35 -45.08
CA GLN A 407 21.88 1.53 -46.45
C GLN A 407 21.01 2.16 -47.58
N GLY A 408 21.34 3.22 -48.33
CA GLY A 408 22.54 3.67 -49.06
C GLY A 408 22.07 4.24 -50.42
N THR A 409 22.46 5.42 -50.93
CA THR A 409 23.53 5.61 -51.94
C THR A 409 23.56 7.03 -52.56
N ARG A 410 24.78 7.56 -52.78
CA ARG A 410 25.30 8.48 -53.85
C ARG A 410 24.83 9.97 -53.89
N ARG A 411 25.68 10.96 -53.51
CA ARG A 411 26.79 11.70 -54.24
C ARG A 411 26.29 12.93 -55.06
N PRO A 412 27.10 13.96 -55.43
CA PRO A 412 27.82 14.98 -54.60
C PRO A 412 27.80 16.47 -55.15
N SER A 413 28.07 17.48 -54.28
CA SER A 413 28.81 18.76 -54.50
C SER A 413 28.48 19.76 -55.66
N PRO A 414 29.05 21.00 -55.75
CA PRO A 414 29.63 21.94 -54.76
C PRO A 414 29.20 23.43 -54.95
N GLY A 415 29.63 24.34 -54.06
CA GLY A 415 29.51 25.80 -54.28
C GLY A 415 30.26 26.71 -53.30
N ALA A 416 31.58 26.85 -53.50
CA ALA A 416 32.46 28.02 -53.29
C ALA A 416 32.41 28.87 -51.97
N ALA A 417 33.37 28.62 -51.07
CA ALA A 417 34.59 29.41 -50.75
C ALA A 417 34.56 30.97 -50.58
N PRO A 418 35.58 31.60 -49.94
CA PRO A 418 35.44 32.39 -48.69
C PRO A 418 36.00 33.83 -48.78
N ARG A 419 35.86 34.68 -47.74
CA ARG A 419 36.95 35.57 -47.25
C ARG A 419 36.66 36.43 -46.01
N ALA A 420 37.75 36.58 -45.27
CA ALA A 420 38.11 37.32 -44.05
C ALA A 420 37.78 38.83 -43.91
N ALA A 421 37.89 39.26 -42.64
CA ALA A 421 38.54 40.48 -42.09
C ALA A 421 37.67 41.62 -41.51
N ALA A 422 38.03 42.00 -40.28
CA ALA A 422 37.50 43.03 -39.35
C ALA A 422 37.83 44.49 -39.78
N PRO A 423 37.70 45.60 -38.97
CA PRO A 423 37.23 45.82 -37.58
C PRO A 423 36.40 47.13 -37.32
N ALA A 424 36.26 47.52 -36.03
CA ALA A 424 35.87 48.84 -35.46
C ALA A 424 34.34 49.12 -35.35
N ALA A 425 33.78 49.83 -34.36
CA ALA A 425 34.31 50.89 -33.50
C ALA A 425 33.51 51.04 -32.18
N ALA A 426 34.06 51.84 -31.26
CA ALA A 426 33.60 52.06 -29.90
C ALA A 426 32.62 53.25 -29.72
N ARG A 427 31.69 53.08 -28.76
CA ARG A 427 31.08 54.05 -27.81
C ARG A 427 30.13 55.15 -28.35
N PRO A 428 29.12 55.64 -27.58
CA PRO A 428 29.21 55.97 -26.14
C PRO A 428 28.06 55.53 -25.23
N ALA A 429 28.33 55.66 -23.93
CA ALA A 429 27.45 55.43 -22.78
C ALA A 429 26.60 56.67 -22.47
N GLN A 430 25.39 56.46 -21.95
CA GLN A 430 24.62 57.38 -21.07
C GLN A 430 23.37 56.65 -20.48
N PRO A 431 22.71 57.18 -19.42
CA PRO A 431 22.74 56.59 -18.09
C PRO A 431 21.48 55.81 -17.67
N ALA A 432 21.63 55.01 -16.60
CA ALA A 432 20.55 54.27 -15.95
C ALA A 432 19.61 55.17 -15.12
N PRO A 433 18.29 54.91 -15.09
CA PRO A 433 17.41 55.49 -14.09
C PRO A 433 17.40 54.65 -12.81
N ALA A 434 17.48 55.34 -11.67
CA ALA A 434 17.40 54.77 -10.33
C ALA A 434 15.97 54.34 -9.98
N VAL A 435 15.79 53.12 -9.49
CA VAL A 435 14.55 52.67 -8.84
C VAL A 435 14.82 52.55 -7.34
N ARG A 436 14.13 53.40 -6.56
CA ARG A 436 14.11 53.42 -5.10
C ARG A 436 13.19 52.32 -4.55
N GLN A 437 13.60 51.70 -3.45
CA GLN A 437 12.77 50.84 -2.60
C GLN A 437 11.65 51.65 -1.90
N PRO A 438 10.45 51.09 -1.68
CA PRO A 438 9.54 51.57 -0.65
C PRO A 438 9.68 50.73 0.62
N ALA A 439 9.89 51.42 1.74
CA ALA A 439 9.81 50.89 3.10
C ALA A 439 8.34 50.91 3.58
N VAL A 440 7.90 49.82 4.23
CA VAL A 440 6.58 49.71 4.85
C VAL A 440 6.63 50.33 6.25
N ARG A 441 5.85 51.39 6.49
CA ARG A 441 5.52 51.92 7.82
C ARG A 441 4.01 51.90 8.03
N GLN A 442 3.59 51.39 9.18
CA GLN A 442 2.22 51.37 9.70
C GLN A 442 1.68 52.79 9.92
N PRO A 443 0.35 52.98 9.84
CA PRO A 443 -0.30 54.08 10.57
C PRO A 443 -1.20 53.54 11.68
N ALA A 444 -0.98 54.08 12.88
CA ALA A 444 -1.93 54.13 13.97
C ALA A 444 -2.92 55.27 13.72
N VAL A 445 -4.20 55.09 14.07
CA VAL A 445 -5.18 56.18 14.16
C VAL A 445 -5.82 56.12 15.54
N GLN A 446 -5.61 57.19 16.31
CA GLN A 446 -6.20 57.47 17.62
C GLN A 446 -7.60 58.08 17.46
N ASN A 447 -8.46 57.77 18.44
CA ASN A 447 -9.77 58.38 18.71
C ASN A 447 -9.66 59.87 19.06
N ASP A 448 -10.68 60.67 18.73
CA ASP A 448 -11.43 61.43 19.76
C ASP A 448 -12.70 62.16 19.24
N ILE A 449 -13.84 61.80 19.86
CA ILE A 449 -14.93 62.60 20.48
C ILE A 449 -15.79 63.56 19.63
N ALA A 450 -17.11 63.27 19.54
CA ALA A 450 -18.25 64.03 20.13
C ALA A 450 -19.63 63.44 19.74
N ARG A 451 -20.43 62.96 20.72
CA ARG A 451 -21.79 63.43 21.18
C ARG A 451 -22.87 63.55 20.08
N GLU A 452 -24.10 63.02 20.13
CA GLU A 452 -25.14 62.76 21.15
C GLU A 452 -26.02 61.58 20.64
N ALA A 453 -26.57 60.64 21.42
CA ALA A 453 -27.84 60.73 22.17
C ALA A 453 -28.07 59.40 22.95
N GLY A 454 -28.87 59.48 24.03
CA GLY A 454 -28.98 58.49 25.13
C GLY A 454 -29.72 57.16 24.86
N PRO A 455 -29.99 56.39 25.94
CA PRO A 455 -29.95 54.92 25.93
C PRO A 455 -31.32 54.27 25.69
N GLN A 456 -31.32 53.16 24.96
CA GLN A 456 -32.37 52.15 25.05
C GLN A 456 -31.73 50.77 25.18
N GLU A 457 -31.83 50.22 26.38
CA GLU A 457 -31.76 48.78 26.60
C GLU A 457 -32.88 48.12 25.79
N ALA A 458 -32.52 47.25 24.87
CA ALA A 458 -33.42 46.26 24.31
C ALA A 458 -32.61 44.99 24.01
N GLU A 459 -32.96 43.95 24.73
CA GLU A 459 -32.55 42.56 24.53
C GLU A 459 -32.67 42.16 23.04
N GLY A 460 -31.59 41.61 22.48
CA GLY A 460 -31.57 40.99 21.16
C GLY A 460 -30.71 39.75 21.22
N GLY A 461 -31.36 38.58 21.21
CA GLY A 461 -30.71 37.28 21.36
C GLY A 461 -29.61 37.04 20.33
N ALA A 462 -28.57 36.33 20.76
CA ALA A 462 -27.61 35.75 19.86
C ALA A 462 -28.37 34.78 18.92
N GLU A 463 -28.55 35.15 17.66
CA GLU A 463 -28.90 34.17 16.62
C GLU A 463 -27.77 33.13 16.58
N GLU A 464 -28.10 31.87 16.89
CA GLU A 464 -27.22 30.73 16.61
C GLU A 464 -26.79 30.80 15.15
N ALA A 465 -25.49 30.99 14.89
CA ALA A 465 -24.96 31.03 13.53
C ALA A 465 -25.28 29.69 12.84
N ALA A 466 -26.19 29.73 11.86
CA ALA A 466 -26.59 28.54 11.11
C ALA A 466 -25.36 27.92 10.44
N LEU A 467 -25.20 26.60 10.61
CA LEU A 467 -24.09 25.85 10.02
C LEU A 467 -24.06 26.02 8.49
N PRO A 468 -22.87 26.17 7.88
CA PRO A 468 -22.72 26.19 6.42
C PRO A 468 -23.34 24.94 5.76
N VAL A 469 -23.80 25.09 4.52
CA VAL A 469 -24.43 24.00 3.76
C VAL A 469 -23.49 23.48 2.67
N VAL A 470 -23.27 22.17 2.65
CA VAL A 470 -22.50 21.47 1.60
C VAL A 470 -23.46 20.72 0.68
N HIS A 471 -23.66 21.25 -0.51
CA HIS A 471 -24.44 20.64 -1.58
C HIS A 471 -23.61 19.61 -2.35
N VAL A 472 -24.01 18.34 -2.34
CA VAL A 472 -23.34 17.24 -3.05
C VAL A 472 -24.24 16.76 -4.17
N MET A 473 -23.75 16.72 -5.40
CA MET A 473 -24.52 16.24 -6.54
C MET A 473 -24.17 14.79 -6.89
N THR A 474 -25.12 13.98 -7.32
CA THR A 474 -24.86 12.61 -7.81
C THR A 474 -25.51 12.38 -9.17
N GLY A 475 -24.86 11.61 -10.05
CA GLY A 475 -25.37 11.29 -11.38
C GLY A 475 -24.28 11.07 -12.42
N LEU A 476 -24.64 10.46 -13.55
CA LEU A 476 -23.71 10.16 -14.65
C LEU A 476 -23.08 11.42 -15.27
N PRO A 477 -21.89 11.33 -15.90
CA PRO A 477 -21.42 12.40 -16.78
C PRO A 477 -22.54 12.82 -17.75
N ALA A 478 -22.62 14.11 -18.07
CA ALA A 478 -23.69 14.67 -18.89
C ALA A 478 -25.12 14.67 -18.34
N SER A 479 -25.35 14.28 -17.08
CA SER A 479 -26.66 14.35 -16.44
C SER A 479 -27.17 15.77 -16.11
N GLY A 480 -26.32 16.80 -16.13
CA GLY A 480 -26.70 18.20 -15.87
C GLY A 480 -26.23 18.80 -14.54
N LYS A 481 -25.48 18.05 -13.73
CA LYS A 481 -24.94 18.47 -12.42
C LYS A 481 -24.23 19.84 -12.47
N THR A 482 -23.22 19.99 -13.32
CA THR A 482 -22.43 21.23 -13.40
C THR A 482 -23.26 22.46 -13.78
N THR A 483 -24.29 22.28 -14.63
CA THR A 483 -25.24 23.35 -14.97
C THR A 483 -26.04 23.78 -13.74
N ALA A 484 -26.55 22.82 -12.97
CA ALA A 484 -27.27 23.09 -11.74
C ALA A 484 -26.37 23.73 -10.66
N ALA A 485 -25.12 23.27 -10.54
CA ALA A 485 -24.15 23.78 -9.57
C ALA A 485 -23.80 25.25 -9.84
N ARG A 486 -23.56 25.61 -11.11
CA ARG A 486 -23.31 27.00 -11.52
C ARG A 486 -24.52 27.89 -11.28
N ALA A 487 -25.73 27.40 -11.55
CA ALA A 487 -26.96 28.13 -11.26
C ALA A 487 -27.17 28.35 -9.75
N LEU A 488 -26.86 27.34 -8.92
CA LEU A 488 -26.92 27.46 -7.46
C LEU A 488 -25.90 28.49 -6.95
N GLN A 489 -24.67 28.42 -7.46
CA GLN A 489 -23.62 29.37 -7.11
C GLN A 489 -24.00 30.82 -7.51
N ALA A 490 -24.52 31.03 -8.72
CA ALA A 490 -24.93 32.35 -9.21
C ALA A 490 -26.05 32.98 -8.36
N ARG A 491 -27.00 32.17 -7.88
CA ARG A 491 -28.10 32.63 -7.01
C ARG A 491 -27.66 32.90 -5.55
N SER A 492 -26.49 32.44 -5.14
CA SER A 492 -26.02 32.54 -3.74
C SER A 492 -25.51 33.94 -3.33
N GLY A 493 -25.48 34.91 -4.24
CA GLY A 493 -24.99 36.26 -3.93
C GLY A 493 -23.53 36.32 -3.47
N GLY A 494 -22.70 35.34 -3.88
CA GLY A 494 -21.29 35.27 -3.51
C GLY A 494 -20.98 34.49 -2.22
N ARG A 495 -22.00 33.92 -1.57
CA ARG A 495 -21.83 33.08 -0.37
C ARG A 495 -21.43 31.63 -0.65
N MET A 496 -21.45 31.19 -1.90
CA MET A 496 -21.14 29.79 -2.26
C MET A 496 -19.79 29.63 -2.97
N ARG A 497 -19.08 28.55 -2.66
CA ARG A 497 -17.87 28.10 -3.36
C ARG A 497 -18.15 26.78 -4.09
N ARG A 498 -17.76 26.69 -5.36
CA ARG A 498 -17.86 25.45 -6.14
C ARG A 498 -16.50 24.76 -6.16
N VAL A 499 -16.48 23.46 -5.83
CA VAL A 499 -15.29 22.62 -5.87
C VAL A 499 -15.57 21.41 -6.76
N ASN A 500 -14.75 21.21 -7.80
CA ASN A 500 -14.96 20.18 -8.81
C ASN A 500 -13.65 19.47 -9.15
N LEU A 501 -13.65 18.15 -9.18
CA LEU A 501 -12.45 17.36 -9.42
C LEU A 501 -11.91 17.52 -10.85
N ASP A 502 -12.75 17.66 -11.86
CA ASP A 502 -12.28 17.85 -13.25
C ASP A 502 -11.61 19.22 -13.44
N ASP A 503 -12.13 20.26 -12.78
CA ASP A 503 -11.51 21.57 -12.78
C ASP A 503 -10.19 21.58 -12.00
N LEU A 504 -10.13 20.90 -10.86
CA LEU A 504 -8.88 20.76 -10.09
C LEU A 504 -7.81 19.98 -10.86
N ARG A 505 -8.19 18.89 -11.55
CA ARG A 505 -7.27 18.15 -12.43
C ARG A 505 -6.71 19.03 -13.54
N ALA A 506 -7.58 19.80 -14.21
CA ALA A 506 -7.17 20.70 -15.29
C ALA A 506 -6.35 21.91 -14.80
N MET A 507 -6.50 22.29 -13.53
CA MET A 507 -5.71 23.34 -12.90
C MET A 507 -4.31 22.84 -12.50
N LEU A 508 -4.22 21.61 -11.99
CA LEU A 508 -2.97 21.05 -11.48
C LEU A 508 -2.07 20.52 -12.59
N ASP A 509 -2.62 20.01 -13.70
CA ASP A 509 -1.85 19.51 -14.84
C ASP A 509 -2.46 19.89 -16.20
N LEU A 510 -1.61 20.02 -17.21
CA LEU A 510 -2.04 20.18 -18.59
C LEU A 510 -2.59 18.84 -19.12
N PRO A 511 -3.77 18.81 -19.76
CA PRO A 511 -4.32 17.58 -20.32
C PRO A 511 -3.42 17.03 -21.42
N ASP A 512 -2.82 15.86 -21.18
CA ASP A 512 -2.03 15.12 -22.16
C ASP A 512 -2.77 13.81 -22.52
N PRO A 513 -3.28 13.65 -23.74
CA PRO A 513 -4.01 12.44 -24.16
C PRO A 513 -3.13 11.18 -24.25
N THR A 514 -1.80 11.31 -24.16
CA THR A 514 -0.85 10.19 -24.24
C THR A 514 -0.38 9.68 -22.88
N ARG A 515 -0.72 10.38 -21.79
CA ARG A 515 -0.30 10.07 -20.42
C ARG A 515 -1.49 9.69 -19.54
N SER A 516 -1.41 8.53 -18.89
CA SER A 516 -2.33 8.17 -17.82
C SER A 516 -2.02 8.97 -16.56
N ARG A 517 -3.06 9.44 -15.86
CA ARG A 517 -2.92 10.23 -14.62
C ARG A 517 -2.43 9.31 -13.49
N SER A 518 -1.36 9.71 -12.81
CA SER A 518 -0.76 8.91 -11.73
C SER A 518 -1.67 8.83 -10.50
N PHE A 519 -1.52 7.78 -9.69
CA PHE A 519 -2.22 7.65 -8.42
C PHE A 519 -1.90 8.81 -7.47
N ALA A 520 -0.66 9.28 -7.44
CA ALA A 520 -0.24 10.43 -6.63
C ALA A 520 -0.91 11.73 -7.09
N HIS A 521 -1.07 11.95 -8.40
CA HIS A 521 -1.84 13.07 -8.92
C HIS A 521 -3.29 13.01 -8.44
N GLU A 522 -3.95 11.85 -8.59
CA GLU A 522 -5.33 11.69 -8.15
C GLU A 522 -5.49 11.82 -6.62
N GLN A 523 -4.54 11.33 -5.82
CA GLN A 523 -4.54 11.58 -4.36
C GLN A 523 -4.36 13.07 -4.05
N THR A 524 -3.44 13.76 -4.73
CA THR A 524 -3.22 15.20 -4.54
C THR A 524 -4.48 15.99 -4.88
N VAL A 525 -5.16 15.67 -5.98
CA VAL A 525 -6.44 16.29 -6.38
C VAL A 525 -7.50 16.09 -5.29
N LEU A 526 -7.59 14.89 -4.71
CA LEU A 526 -8.54 14.58 -3.62
C LEU A 526 -8.19 15.31 -2.32
N GLU A 527 -6.92 15.41 -1.95
CA GLU A 527 -6.45 16.18 -0.78
C GLU A 527 -6.72 17.68 -0.96
N VAL A 528 -6.47 18.21 -2.15
CA VAL A 528 -6.79 19.61 -2.50
C VAL A 528 -8.30 19.85 -2.45
N GLN A 529 -9.12 18.90 -2.92
CA GLN A 529 -10.57 18.97 -2.77
C GLN A 529 -10.97 19.05 -1.29
N ASP A 530 -10.49 18.14 -0.46
CA ASP A 530 -10.85 18.07 0.96
C ASP A 530 -10.42 19.36 1.69
N ALA A 531 -9.20 19.84 1.42
CA ALA A 531 -8.69 21.09 1.98
C ALA A 531 -9.50 22.31 1.51
N ALA A 532 -9.88 22.38 0.23
CA ALA A 532 -10.67 23.48 -0.31
C ALA A 532 -12.09 23.51 0.27
N VAL A 533 -12.73 22.35 0.41
CA VAL A 533 -14.07 22.22 1.03
C VAL A 533 -13.98 22.61 2.51
N ARG A 534 -12.97 22.12 3.24
CA ARG A 534 -12.77 22.45 4.65
C ARG A 534 -12.53 23.93 4.88
N ALA A 535 -11.61 24.53 4.13
CA ALA A 535 -11.29 25.96 4.25
C ALA A 535 -12.50 26.86 3.92
N ALA A 536 -13.34 26.47 2.95
CA ALA A 536 -14.57 27.22 2.64
C ALA A 536 -15.60 27.14 3.78
N VAL A 537 -15.82 25.95 4.35
CA VAL A 537 -16.74 25.74 5.48
C VAL A 537 -16.25 26.47 6.73
N ASP A 538 -14.96 26.37 7.08
CA ASP A 538 -14.37 27.09 8.22
C ASP A 538 -14.48 28.62 8.05
N GLY A 539 -14.47 29.09 6.80
CA GLY A 539 -14.72 30.49 6.45
C GLY A 539 -16.21 30.91 6.42
N GLY A 540 -17.14 30.01 6.77
CA GLY A 540 -18.57 30.28 6.80
C GLY A 540 -19.28 30.28 5.44
N PHE A 541 -18.63 29.77 4.37
CA PHE A 541 -19.22 29.69 3.03
C PHE A 541 -19.98 28.38 2.81
N ASP A 542 -21.08 28.47 2.06
CA ASP A 542 -21.74 27.29 1.51
C ASP A 542 -20.87 26.69 0.40
N VAL A 543 -20.92 25.38 0.22
CA VAL A 543 -20.08 24.68 -0.77
C VAL A 543 -20.95 23.85 -1.69
N VAL A 544 -20.65 23.82 -2.99
CA VAL A 544 -21.24 22.89 -3.95
C VAL A 544 -20.17 22.02 -4.59
N VAL A 545 -20.35 20.70 -4.49
CA VAL A 545 -19.47 19.67 -5.04
C VAL A 545 -20.22 18.88 -6.10
N ASP A 546 -19.89 19.11 -7.37
CA ASP A 546 -20.66 18.64 -8.54
C ASP A 546 -20.01 17.48 -9.31
N ASN A 547 -19.28 16.61 -8.60
CA ASN A 547 -18.73 15.37 -9.18
C ASN A 547 -19.84 14.32 -9.41
N THR A 548 -19.48 13.15 -9.94
CA THR A 548 -20.45 12.06 -10.23
C THR A 548 -21.00 11.37 -8.99
N HIS A 549 -20.18 11.19 -7.94
CA HIS A 549 -20.52 10.60 -6.63
C HIS A 549 -21.36 9.29 -6.68
N LEU A 550 -21.09 8.43 -7.67
CA LEU A 550 -21.79 7.15 -7.85
C LEU A 550 -21.33 6.05 -6.89
N THR A 551 -20.22 6.26 -6.17
CA THR A 551 -19.67 5.34 -5.16
C THR A 551 -19.41 6.06 -3.84
N LYS A 552 -19.28 5.30 -2.75
CA LYS A 552 -19.17 5.83 -1.37
C LYS A 552 -17.85 6.53 -1.03
N HIS A 553 -16.78 6.35 -1.82
CA HIS A 553 -15.43 6.77 -1.43
C HIS A 553 -15.28 8.29 -1.28
N ILE A 554 -15.63 9.07 -2.32
CA ILE A 554 -15.54 10.54 -2.27
C ILE A 554 -16.54 11.14 -1.26
N PRO A 555 -17.83 10.72 -1.22
CA PRO A 555 -18.75 11.18 -0.18
C PRO A 555 -18.29 10.89 1.26
N LYS A 556 -17.61 9.75 1.51
CA LYS A 556 -17.00 9.46 2.81
C LYS A 556 -15.89 10.45 3.16
N ARG A 557 -15.05 10.83 2.20
CA ARG A 557 -13.98 11.84 2.40
C ARG A 557 -14.55 13.21 2.73
N LEU A 558 -15.55 13.67 1.98
CA LEU A 558 -16.27 14.92 2.27
C LEU A 558 -16.89 14.89 3.67
N LYS A 559 -17.55 13.78 4.04
CA LYS A 559 -18.10 13.58 5.38
C LYS A 559 -17.03 13.58 6.47
N ALA A 560 -15.85 13.02 6.21
CA ALA A 560 -14.73 13.05 7.16
C ALA A 560 -14.11 14.45 7.29
N ALA A 561 -14.04 15.21 6.19
CA ALA A 561 -13.43 16.54 6.17
C ALA A 561 -14.26 17.58 6.95
N VAL A 562 -15.59 17.57 6.79
CA VAL A 562 -16.48 18.62 7.32
C VAL A 562 -17.72 18.11 8.06
N GLY A 563 -17.80 16.81 8.36
CA GLY A 563 -18.90 16.23 9.13
C GLY A 563 -19.00 16.86 10.52
N GLY A 564 -20.19 17.33 10.89
CA GLY A 564 -20.43 18.06 12.14
C GLY A 564 -20.07 19.55 12.10
N LEU A 565 -19.45 20.03 11.02
CA LEU A 565 -19.14 21.45 10.78
C LEU A 565 -20.05 22.07 9.71
N ALA A 566 -20.75 21.24 8.93
CA ALA A 566 -21.68 21.66 7.90
C ALA A 566 -22.87 20.69 7.78
N THR A 567 -23.98 21.18 7.26
CA THR A 567 -25.14 20.35 6.88
C THR A 567 -25.04 19.95 5.42
N PHE A 568 -25.21 18.67 5.10
CA PHE A 568 -25.17 18.19 3.72
C PHE A 568 -26.55 18.19 3.05
N VAL A 569 -26.61 18.62 1.79
CA VAL A 569 -27.79 18.52 0.92
C VAL A 569 -27.40 17.72 -0.32
N VAL A 570 -28.13 16.66 -0.64
CA VAL A 570 -27.85 15.85 -1.84
C VAL A 570 -28.80 16.21 -2.98
N HIS A 571 -28.23 16.47 -4.16
CA HIS A 571 -28.98 16.70 -5.40
C HIS A 571 -28.80 15.48 -6.32
N ASP A 572 -29.89 14.76 -6.57
CA ASP A 572 -29.87 13.51 -7.34
C ASP A 572 -30.23 13.76 -8.82
N PHE A 573 -29.31 13.40 -9.73
CA PHE A 573 -29.48 13.43 -11.19
C PHE A 573 -29.38 12.03 -11.80
N THR A 574 -29.54 10.96 -11.00
CA THR A 574 -29.44 9.58 -11.47
C THR A 574 -30.65 9.12 -12.27
N ASP A 575 -31.76 9.86 -12.22
CA ASP A 575 -32.97 9.61 -13.02
C ASP A 575 -32.83 10.03 -14.50
N VAL A 576 -31.75 10.74 -14.86
CA VAL A 576 -31.49 11.09 -16.26
C VAL A 576 -31.09 9.83 -17.03
N PRO A 577 -31.80 9.44 -18.11
CA PRO A 577 -31.52 8.20 -18.83
C PRO A 577 -30.09 8.13 -19.37
N LEU A 578 -29.50 6.93 -19.38
CA LEU A 578 -28.15 6.66 -19.91
C LEU A 578 -28.02 7.18 -21.36
N GLU A 579 -28.98 6.86 -22.22
CA GLU A 579 -28.97 7.28 -23.62
C GLU A 579 -29.02 8.81 -23.78
N GLU A 580 -29.73 9.51 -22.90
CA GLU A 580 -29.74 10.98 -22.89
C GLU A 580 -28.41 11.56 -22.39
N CYS A 581 -27.74 10.89 -21.45
CA CYS A 581 -26.38 11.26 -21.02
C CYS A 581 -25.37 11.07 -22.15
N LEU A 582 -25.43 9.94 -22.88
CA LEU A 582 -24.56 9.67 -24.03
C LEU A 582 -24.76 10.69 -25.15
N ARG A 583 -26.02 10.98 -25.50
CA ARG A 583 -26.37 12.00 -26.50
C ARG A 583 -25.83 13.38 -26.11
N ARG A 584 -25.95 13.75 -24.84
CA ARG A 584 -25.42 15.02 -24.32
C ARG A 584 -23.91 15.05 -24.27
N ASP A 585 -23.25 13.93 -23.95
CA ASP A 585 -21.79 13.84 -23.89
C ASP A 585 -21.16 13.97 -25.28
N ALA A 586 -21.74 13.32 -26.29
CA ALA A 586 -21.30 13.44 -27.67
C ALA A 586 -21.33 14.88 -28.21
N ALA A 587 -22.23 15.72 -27.67
CA ALA A 587 -22.34 17.14 -28.03
C ALA A 587 -21.43 18.09 -27.20
N ARG A 588 -20.60 17.55 -26.28
CA ARG A 588 -19.68 18.37 -25.46
C ARG A 588 -18.35 18.60 -26.15
N GLU A 589 -17.78 19.76 -25.90
CA GLU A 589 -16.41 20.12 -26.32
C GLU A 589 -15.36 19.19 -25.67
N ARG A 590 -15.56 18.82 -24.41
CA ARG A 590 -14.76 17.80 -23.70
C ARG A 590 -15.64 16.60 -23.38
N GLN A 591 -15.54 15.59 -24.22
CA GLN A 591 -16.28 14.33 -24.07
C GLN A 591 -15.63 13.47 -22.99
N VAL A 592 -16.45 12.75 -22.22
CA VAL A 592 -15.96 11.73 -21.28
C VAL A 592 -15.80 10.39 -21.99
N GLY A 593 -16.61 10.14 -23.03
CA GLY A 593 -16.55 8.94 -23.86
C GLY A 593 -17.62 7.92 -23.49
N GLU A 594 -18.21 7.30 -24.50
CA GLU A 594 -19.35 6.37 -24.35
C GLU A 594 -19.01 5.19 -23.45
N GLU A 595 -17.86 4.55 -23.66
CA GLU A 595 -17.42 3.39 -22.88
C GLU A 595 -17.34 3.69 -21.38
N ILE A 596 -16.76 4.82 -21.01
CA ILE A 596 -16.64 5.26 -19.61
C ILE A 596 -18.01 5.54 -18.99
N ILE A 597 -18.91 6.20 -19.72
CA ILE A 597 -20.27 6.47 -19.22
C ILE A 597 -21.04 5.17 -19.00
N ARG A 598 -20.92 4.19 -19.91
CA ARG A 598 -21.54 2.87 -19.76
C ARG A 598 -20.97 2.11 -18.55
N ILE A 599 -19.65 2.11 -18.33
CA ILE A 599 -19.01 1.52 -17.14
C ILE A 599 -19.53 2.18 -15.85
N LEU A 600 -19.65 3.51 -15.84
CA LEU A 600 -20.15 4.26 -14.68
C LEU A 600 -21.63 3.96 -14.40
N ALA A 601 -22.44 3.79 -15.45
CA ALA A 601 -23.84 3.40 -15.34
C ALA A 601 -23.99 1.98 -14.77
N GLU A 602 -23.20 1.03 -15.26
CA GLU A 602 -23.21 -0.35 -14.75
C GLU A 602 -22.74 -0.41 -13.29
N LYS A 603 -21.66 0.31 -12.94
CA LYS A 603 -21.19 0.42 -11.55
C LYS A 603 -22.25 1.03 -10.63
N HIS A 604 -22.94 2.06 -11.09
CA HIS A 604 -24.03 2.68 -10.35
C HIS A 604 -25.21 1.72 -10.16
N GLU A 605 -25.60 0.98 -11.21
CA GLU A 605 -26.68 -0.01 -11.14
C GLU A 605 -26.34 -1.14 -10.15
N LYS A 606 -25.10 -1.64 -10.18
CA LYS A 606 -24.59 -2.64 -9.22
C LYS A 606 -24.60 -2.09 -7.79
N ALA A 607 -24.13 -0.87 -7.57
CA ALA A 607 -24.15 -0.24 -6.26
C ALA A 607 -25.60 -0.09 -5.74
N ARG A 608 -26.53 0.32 -6.60
CA ARG A 608 -27.96 0.43 -6.28
C ARG A 608 -28.60 -0.91 -5.92
N LYS A 609 -28.27 -1.98 -6.66
CA LYS A 609 -28.68 -3.37 -6.35
C LYS A 609 -28.10 -3.83 -5.01
N GLY A 610 -26.89 -3.41 -4.68
CA GLY A 610 -26.26 -3.61 -3.36
C GLY A 610 -26.78 -2.70 -2.25
N GLY A 611 -27.89 -1.99 -2.45
CA GLY A 611 -28.53 -1.12 -1.45
C GLY A 611 -27.87 0.24 -1.24
N TRP A 612 -26.82 0.58 -1.99
CA TRP A 612 -26.16 1.88 -1.88
C TRP A 612 -26.97 2.98 -2.57
N ARG A 613 -27.24 4.06 -1.84
CA ARG A 613 -27.71 5.35 -2.38
C ARG A 613 -27.05 6.48 -1.59
N LEU A 614 -26.63 7.52 -2.31
CA LEU A 614 -26.20 8.76 -1.67
C LEU A 614 -27.45 9.54 -1.28
N THR A 615 -27.69 9.70 0.03
CA THR A 615 -28.82 10.47 0.56
C THR A 615 -28.33 11.53 1.53
N ALA A 616 -29.12 12.59 1.71
CA ALA A 616 -28.85 13.59 2.74
C ALA A 616 -28.82 12.94 4.14
N GLU A 617 -29.68 11.95 4.40
CA GLU A 617 -29.66 11.16 5.63
C GLU A 617 -28.33 10.40 5.81
N TRP A 618 -27.80 9.78 4.76
CA TRP A 618 -26.52 9.08 4.84
C TRP A 618 -25.35 10.04 5.11
N MET A 619 -25.36 11.20 4.46
CA MET A 619 -24.36 12.25 4.66
C MET A 619 -24.44 12.86 6.07
N ASN A 620 -25.65 13.13 6.58
CA ASN A 620 -25.89 13.77 7.87
C ASN A 620 -26.04 12.81 9.06
N GLY A 621 -26.04 11.49 8.83
CA GLY A 621 -25.90 10.48 9.89
C GLY A 621 -27.16 9.74 10.35
N THR A 622 -28.22 9.60 9.54
CA THR A 622 -29.46 8.92 9.94
C THR A 622 -29.69 7.52 9.36
N SER A 623 -28.80 6.96 8.53
CA SER A 623 -29.01 5.60 8.01
C SER A 623 -27.74 4.74 7.98
N GLY A 624 -27.68 3.76 8.89
CA GLY A 624 -26.97 2.49 8.69
C GLY A 624 -25.60 2.30 9.34
N ALA A 625 -25.05 3.30 10.03
CA ALA A 625 -24.00 3.10 11.03
C ALA A 625 -24.58 3.59 12.34
N ALA A 626 -24.52 2.76 13.39
CA ALA A 626 -25.04 3.07 14.71
C ALA A 626 -24.80 4.55 15.07
N ALA A 627 -25.89 5.23 15.44
CA ALA A 627 -25.86 6.60 15.94
C ALA A 627 -24.64 6.78 16.83
N VAL A 628 -23.73 7.66 16.42
CA VAL A 628 -22.63 8.08 17.26
C VAL A 628 -23.29 8.72 18.49
N PRO A 629 -23.09 8.21 19.72
CA PRO A 629 -23.77 8.75 20.88
C PRO A 629 -23.48 10.25 20.99
N PRO A 630 -24.47 11.08 21.37
CA PRO A 630 -24.17 12.41 21.84
C PRO A 630 -23.24 12.27 23.04
N VAL A 631 -22.06 12.88 22.95
CA VAL A 631 -21.04 12.81 23.98
C VAL A 631 -20.97 14.18 24.61
N THR A 632 -21.20 14.25 25.93
CA THR A 632 -21.11 15.50 26.68
C THR A 632 -19.64 15.89 26.82
N ALA A 633 -19.27 17.08 26.34
CA ALA A 633 -17.94 17.63 26.52
C ALA A 633 -17.54 17.58 28.00
N TYR A 634 -16.31 17.16 28.26
CA TYR A 634 -15.73 17.11 29.58
C TYR A 634 -14.82 18.32 29.75
N VAL A 635 -15.11 19.11 30.78
CA VAL A 635 -14.27 20.24 31.19
C VAL A 635 -13.68 19.85 32.54
N PRO A 636 -12.34 19.68 32.64
CA PRO A 636 -11.72 19.29 33.90
C PRO A 636 -11.90 20.40 34.92
N ASP A 637 -12.42 20.07 36.10
CA ASP A 637 -12.42 20.96 37.25
C ASP A 637 -11.04 20.88 37.93
N PRO A 638 -10.23 21.95 37.89
CA PRO A 638 -8.88 21.93 38.47
C PRO A 638 -8.87 21.75 39.99
N ALA A 639 -10.02 21.83 40.68
CA ALA A 639 -10.14 21.54 42.10
C ALA A 639 -10.20 20.02 42.42
N LEU A 640 -10.43 19.17 41.42
CA LEU A 640 -10.49 17.71 41.58
C LEU A 640 -9.09 17.08 41.48
N PRO A 641 -8.87 15.90 42.10
CA PRO A 641 -7.60 15.18 41.99
C PRO A 641 -7.30 14.82 40.53
N ALA A 642 -6.03 14.98 40.14
CA ALA A 642 -5.59 14.65 38.79
C ALA A 642 -5.63 13.13 38.53
N ALA A 643 -6.05 12.75 37.33
CA ALA A 643 -6.12 11.33 36.95
C ALA A 643 -5.68 11.06 35.52
N VAL A 644 -5.19 9.84 35.31
CA VAL A 644 -4.90 9.26 34.00
C VAL A 644 -5.78 8.04 33.79
N LEU A 645 -6.48 8.01 32.67
CA LEU A 645 -7.29 6.87 32.26
C LEU A 645 -6.44 5.92 31.42
N CYS A 646 -6.58 4.62 31.64
CA CYS A 646 -5.91 3.63 30.81
C CYS A 646 -6.83 2.44 30.51
N ASP A 647 -6.91 2.07 29.25
CA ASP A 647 -7.50 0.82 28.82
C ASP A 647 -6.58 -0.38 29.12
N ILE A 648 -7.16 -1.59 29.11
CA ILE A 648 -6.42 -2.85 29.28
C ILE A 648 -6.14 -3.55 27.95
N ASP A 649 -7.17 -4.01 27.22
CA ASP A 649 -6.98 -4.90 26.07
C ASP A 649 -6.48 -4.16 24.82
N GLY A 650 -5.29 -4.50 24.34
CA GLY A 650 -4.66 -3.80 23.21
C GLY A 650 -3.88 -2.55 23.62
N THR A 651 -4.14 -2.05 24.84
CA THR A 651 -3.44 -0.91 25.46
C THR A 651 -2.35 -1.39 26.44
N LEU A 652 -2.74 -1.87 27.62
CA LEU A 652 -1.83 -2.35 28.67
C LEU A 652 -1.49 -3.84 28.51
N ALA A 653 -2.43 -4.64 28.03
CA ALA A 653 -2.33 -6.07 27.80
C ALA A 653 -2.34 -6.36 26.30
N LEU A 654 -1.28 -6.96 25.79
CA LEU A 654 -1.17 -7.41 24.41
C LEU A 654 -1.75 -8.83 24.31
N THR A 655 -2.92 -8.93 23.68
CA THR A 655 -3.61 -10.21 23.49
C THR A 655 -2.74 -11.12 22.61
N GLY A 656 -2.22 -12.20 23.18
CA GLY A 656 -1.49 -13.22 22.44
C GLY A 656 -2.45 -14.08 21.60
N ASP A 657 -2.41 -15.40 21.78
CA ASP A 657 -3.21 -16.35 21.00
C ASP A 657 -4.70 -16.45 21.41
N ARG A 658 -5.25 -15.44 22.09
CA ARG A 658 -6.66 -15.44 22.51
C ARG A 658 -7.52 -14.53 21.67
N GLY A 659 -8.76 -14.98 21.43
CA GLY A 659 -9.75 -14.19 20.73
C GLY A 659 -10.05 -12.90 21.52
N PRO A 660 -10.39 -11.78 20.84
CA PRO A 660 -10.64 -10.48 21.50
C PRO A 660 -11.73 -10.50 22.58
N TYR A 661 -12.69 -11.43 22.48
CA TYR A 661 -13.79 -11.61 23.45
C TYR A 661 -13.61 -12.82 24.38
N ASP A 662 -12.51 -13.59 24.24
CA ASP A 662 -12.17 -14.69 25.14
C ASP A 662 -11.38 -14.13 26.34
N PHE A 663 -12.08 -13.66 27.36
CA PHE A 663 -11.48 -13.11 28.58
C PHE A 663 -11.14 -14.20 29.61
N SER A 664 -11.53 -15.45 29.37
CA SER A 664 -11.27 -16.56 30.28
C SER A 664 -9.77 -16.85 30.44
N ARG A 665 -8.98 -16.50 29.42
CA ARG A 665 -7.52 -16.68 29.36
C ARG A 665 -6.75 -15.36 29.44
N CYS A 666 -7.37 -14.27 29.89
CA CYS A 666 -6.71 -12.96 29.94
C CYS A 666 -5.52 -12.89 30.90
N GLU A 667 -5.41 -13.84 31.83
CA GLU A 667 -4.23 -13.99 32.67
C GLU A 667 -2.96 -14.41 31.91
N LEU A 668 -3.06 -14.84 30.65
CA LEU A 668 -1.93 -15.23 29.82
C LEU A 668 -1.46 -14.09 28.90
N ASP A 669 -2.10 -12.92 28.96
CA ASP A 669 -1.73 -11.78 28.11
C ASP A 669 -0.31 -11.30 28.39
N LEU A 670 0.35 -10.80 27.35
CA LEU A 670 1.65 -10.16 27.49
C LEU A 670 1.47 -8.73 27.99
N LEU A 671 2.41 -8.24 28.79
CA LEU A 671 2.40 -6.87 29.27
C LEU A 671 2.97 -5.91 28.22
N ASN A 672 2.26 -4.82 27.94
CA ASN A 672 2.83 -3.67 27.25
C ASN A 672 3.70 -2.86 28.23
N GLU A 673 4.99 -3.18 28.28
CA GLU A 673 5.93 -2.58 29.24
C GLU A 673 6.01 -1.05 29.12
N SER A 674 5.93 -0.51 27.91
CA SER A 674 5.96 0.94 27.67
C SER A 674 4.78 1.66 28.31
N VAL A 675 3.58 1.08 28.19
CA VAL A 675 2.38 1.64 28.82
C VAL A 675 2.45 1.50 30.33
N ARG A 676 2.91 0.35 30.85
CA ARG A 676 3.13 0.19 32.30
C ARG A 676 4.10 1.24 32.86
N HIS A 677 5.22 1.47 32.16
CA HIS A 677 6.20 2.50 32.54
C HIS A 677 5.62 3.91 32.49
N ALA A 678 4.73 4.20 31.54
CA ALA A 678 4.02 5.48 31.49
C ALA A 678 3.10 5.66 32.70
N LEU A 679 2.28 4.66 33.05
CA LEU A 679 1.40 4.71 34.23
C LEU A 679 2.20 4.93 35.52
N ASP A 680 3.31 4.22 35.63
CA ASP A 680 4.23 4.36 36.75
C ASP A 680 4.86 5.76 36.83
N ALA A 681 5.24 6.33 35.68
CA ALA A 681 5.75 7.70 35.61
C ALA A 681 4.69 8.73 36.02
N PHE A 682 3.45 8.61 35.55
CA PHE A 682 2.34 9.51 35.94
C PHE A 682 2.10 9.46 37.45
N LYS A 683 2.06 8.25 38.01
CA LYS A 683 1.87 8.06 39.45
C LYS A 683 3.02 8.63 40.28
N ARG A 684 4.27 8.44 39.86
CA ARG A 684 5.45 8.91 40.63
C ARG A 684 5.76 10.39 40.47
N ALA A 685 5.64 10.92 39.25
CA ALA A 685 6.07 12.30 38.95
C ALA A 685 5.03 13.32 39.41
N ASP A 686 3.76 13.07 39.09
CA ASP A 686 2.68 14.04 39.27
C ASP A 686 1.66 13.60 40.34
N GLY A 687 1.79 12.39 40.89
CA GLY A 687 0.85 11.86 41.88
C GLY A 687 -0.53 11.54 41.30
N ASP A 688 -0.62 11.32 39.98
CA ASP A 688 -1.90 11.07 39.31
C ASP A 688 -2.58 9.80 39.83
N THR A 689 -3.89 9.88 40.01
CA THR A 689 -4.73 8.69 40.23
C THR A 689 -4.84 7.91 38.93
N ILE A 690 -4.48 6.62 38.94
CA ILE A 690 -4.53 5.79 37.75
C ILE A 690 -5.84 4.99 37.75
N VAL A 691 -6.71 5.30 36.80
CA VAL A 691 -8.04 4.67 36.66
C VAL A 691 -8.06 3.78 35.42
N LEU A 692 -8.24 2.48 35.62
CA LEU A 692 -8.35 1.50 34.53
C LEU A 692 -9.82 1.36 34.10
N LEU A 693 -10.08 1.55 32.80
CA LEU A 693 -11.40 1.35 32.19
C LEU A 693 -11.32 0.23 31.15
N SER A 694 -11.94 -0.92 31.43
CA SER A 694 -11.80 -2.12 30.59
C SER A 694 -13.11 -2.56 29.95
N GLY A 695 -13.02 -3.00 28.69
CA GLY A 695 -14.09 -3.68 27.98
C GLY A 695 -14.34 -5.13 28.44
N ARG A 696 -13.52 -5.69 29.33
CA ARG A 696 -13.71 -7.05 29.88
C ARG A 696 -14.97 -7.11 30.75
N SER A 697 -15.73 -8.22 30.66
CA SER A 697 -16.87 -8.48 31.55
C SER A 697 -16.42 -8.57 33.01
N GLU A 698 -17.22 -8.03 33.94
CA GLU A 698 -17.05 -8.14 35.40
C GLU A 698 -16.90 -9.58 35.88
N GLU A 699 -17.44 -10.56 35.15
CA GLU A 699 -17.27 -12.00 35.42
C GLU A 699 -15.81 -12.44 35.40
N HIS A 700 -14.92 -11.66 34.76
CA HIS A 700 -13.48 -11.93 34.64
C HIS A 700 -12.61 -10.98 35.46
N ARG A 701 -13.20 -10.26 36.42
CA ARG A 701 -12.45 -9.42 37.37
C ARG A 701 -11.34 -10.19 38.12
N PRO A 702 -11.58 -11.40 38.67
CA PRO A 702 -10.54 -12.13 39.39
C PRO A 702 -9.30 -12.43 38.54
N GLN A 703 -9.50 -12.80 37.27
CA GLN A 703 -8.42 -13.08 36.31
C GLN A 703 -7.68 -11.79 35.94
N THR A 704 -8.41 -10.69 35.73
CA THR A 704 -7.83 -9.39 35.40
C THR A 704 -6.99 -8.84 36.55
N GLU A 705 -7.48 -8.89 37.80
CA GLU A 705 -6.73 -8.45 38.99
C GLU A 705 -5.54 -9.39 39.30
N SER A 706 -5.66 -10.68 39.01
CA SER A 706 -4.52 -11.61 39.07
C SER A 706 -3.41 -11.20 38.10
N TRP A 707 -3.78 -10.87 36.86
CA TRP A 707 -2.86 -10.40 35.84
C TRP A 707 -2.19 -9.07 36.20
N LEU A 708 -2.98 -8.08 36.63
CA LEU A 708 -2.48 -6.76 37.05
C LEU A 708 -1.47 -6.88 38.21
N ARG A 709 -1.75 -7.74 39.21
CA ARG A 709 -0.83 -8.01 40.31
C ARG A 709 0.44 -8.72 39.88
N ARG A 710 0.33 -9.70 38.96
CA ARG A 710 1.49 -10.43 38.45
C ARG A 710 2.47 -9.51 37.74
N HIS A 711 1.96 -8.50 37.04
CA HIS A 711 2.75 -7.57 36.25
C HIS A 711 3.11 -6.27 36.98
N ASP A 712 2.80 -6.16 38.27
CA ASP A 712 3.07 -4.97 39.08
C ASP A 712 2.60 -3.68 38.39
N VAL A 713 1.35 -3.72 37.91
CA VAL A 713 0.73 -2.57 37.25
C VAL A 713 0.30 -1.57 38.32
N PRO A 714 0.75 -0.31 38.26
CA PRO A 714 0.27 0.72 39.17
C PRO A 714 -1.15 1.16 38.76
N TYR A 715 -2.14 0.88 39.60
CA TYR A 715 -3.50 1.39 39.45
C TYR A 715 -4.13 1.72 40.82
N ASP A 716 -5.15 2.57 40.81
CA ASP A 716 -5.93 2.96 42.00
C ASP A 716 -7.39 2.50 41.89
N GLU A 717 -7.96 2.54 40.68
CA GLU A 717 -9.32 2.06 40.41
C GLU A 717 -9.36 1.18 39.16
N LEU A 718 -10.25 0.18 39.17
CA LEU A 718 -10.53 -0.71 38.03
C LEU A 718 -12.04 -0.82 37.81
N TRP A 719 -12.51 -0.24 36.71
CA TRP A 719 -13.90 -0.31 36.28
C TRP A 719 -14.02 -1.14 35.00
N MET A 720 -14.93 -2.12 35.04
CA MET A 720 -15.11 -3.11 33.99
C MET A 720 -16.56 -3.11 33.49
N ARG A 721 -16.78 -3.72 32.33
CA ARG A 721 -18.10 -3.86 31.72
C ARG A 721 -19.01 -4.76 32.57
N ALA A 722 -20.24 -4.33 32.82
CA ALA A 722 -21.21 -5.13 33.57
C ALA A 722 -21.45 -6.52 32.95
N ALA A 723 -21.67 -7.53 33.80
CA ALA A 723 -21.93 -8.90 33.37
C ALA A 723 -23.15 -8.97 32.42
N GLY A 724 -23.01 -9.67 31.30
CA GLY A 724 -24.06 -9.80 30.27
C GLY A 724 -24.21 -8.61 29.32
N ASP A 725 -23.46 -7.52 29.48
CA ASP A 725 -23.53 -6.37 28.58
C ASP A 725 -22.75 -6.59 27.28
N THR A 726 -23.46 -6.81 26.17
CA THR A 726 -22.88 -7.05 24.84
C THR A 726 -22.79 -5.78 23.97
N ARG A 727 -23.07 -4.60 24.53
CA ARG A 727 -23.03 -3.32 23.80
C ARG A 727 -21.60 -2.96 23.39
N ARG A 728 -21.47 -2.01 22.47
CA ARG A 728 -20.15 -1.59 21.95
C ARG A 728 -19.28 -0.97 23.04
N ASP A 729 -17.97 -1.14 22.90
CA ASP A 729 -16.98 -0.69 23.88
C ASP A 729 -16.94 0.82 24.10
N ASP A 730 -17.15 1.59 23.03
CA ASP A 730 -17.24 3.05 23.10
C ASP A 730 -18.45 3.55 23.89
N VAL A 731 -19.56 2.81 23.87
CA VAL A 731 -20.76 3.13 24.67
C VAL A 731 -20.51 2.79 26.14
N VAL A 732 -19.99 1.60 26.41
CA VAL A 732 -19.74 1.13 27.78
C VAL A 732 -18.69 1.98 28.48
N LYS A 733 -17.57 2.28 27.82
CA LYS A 733 -16.52 3.13 28.40
C LYS A 733 -17.00 4.56 28.65
N ALA A 734 -17.85 5.12 27.79
CA ALA A 734 -18.45 6.43 28.04
C ALA A 734 -19.36 6.41 29.28
N GLU A 735 -20.20 5.38 29.45
CA GLU A 735 -21.03 5.21 30.64
C GLU A 735 -20.19 5.02 31.91
N LEU A 736 -19.12 4.21 31.85
CA LEU A 736 -18.18 4.03 32.96
C LEU A 736 -17.48 5.34 33.34
N PHE A 737 -17.08 6.14 32.34
CA PHE A 737 -16.50 7.46 32.55
C PHE A 737 -17.50 8.39 33.25
N ASP A 738 -18.73 8.47 32.76
CA ASP A 738 -19.77 9.32 33.34
C ASP A 738 -20.11 8.91 34.78
N ALA A 739 -20.19 7.60 35.04
CA ALA A 739 -20.55 7.06 36.35
C ALA A 739 -19.43 7.17 37.39
N HIS A 740 -18.17 6.95 36.99
CA HIS A 740 -17.08 6.73 37.95
C HIS A 740 -15.96 7.76 37.89
N VAL A 741 -15.89 8.57 36.82
CA VAL A 741 -14.73 9.45 36.56
C VAL A 741 -15.12 10.92 36.44
N ARG A 742 -16.14 11.24 35.64
CA ARG A 742 -16.48 12.61 35.19
C ARG A 742 -16.54 13.65 36.30
N HIS A 743 -17.08 13.29 37.45
CA HIS A 743 -17.33 14.23 38.56
C HIS A 743 -16.35 14.04 39.73
N ARG A 744 -15.35 13.16 39.59
CA ARG A 744 -14.44 12.77 40.67
C ARG A 744 -12.99 13.17 40.41
N TYR A 745 -12.63 13.35 39.14
CA TYR A 745 -11.24 13.58 38.74
C TYR A 745 -11.11 14.75 37.77
N ALA A 746 -9.94 15.40 37.80
CA ALA A 746 -9.42 16.28 36.76
C ALA A 746 -8.57 15.43 35.80
N VAL A 747 -9.20 14.84 34.78
CA VAL A 747 -8.53 13.90 33.88
C VAL A 747 -7.56 14.64 32.98
N ARG A 748 -6.27 14.28 33.06
CA ARG A 748 -5.20 14.88 32.26
C ARG A 748 -5.08 14.24 30.89
N MET A 749 -5.22 12.92 30.82
CA MET A 749 -5.17 12.18 29.57
C MET A 749 -5.81 10.79 29.68
N SER A 750 -6.11 10.21 28.52
CA SER A 750 -6.46 8.80 28.37
C SER A 750 -5.47 8.06 27.46
N LEU A 751 -5.20 6.80 27.80
CA LEU A 751 -4.45 5.84 26.99
C LEU A 751 -5.43 4.76 26.52
N ASP A 752 -5.57 4.60 25.22
CA ASP A 752 -6.47 3.62 24.59
C ASP A 752 -5.88 3.20 23.22
N ASP A 753 -6.32 2.09 22.65
CA ASP A 753 -5.81 1.60 21.36
C ASP A 753 -6.87 1.71 20.25
N ARG A 754 -8.15 1.52 20.58
CA ARG A 754 -9.22 1.29 19.61
C ARG A 754 -9.77 2.59 19.02
N ASP A 755 -9.78 2.69 17.69
CA ASP A 755 -10.14 3.92 16.95
C ASP A 755 -11.48 4.53 17.41
N ARG A 756 -12.50 3.68 17.57
CA ARG A 756 -13.85 4.10 17.96
C ARG A 756 -13.91 4.67 19.38
N VAL A 757 -13.08 4.18 20.29
CA VAL A 757 -13.04 4.61 21.70
C VAL A 757 -12.20 5.88 21.82
N VAL A 758 -11.03 5.91 21.16
CA VAL A 758 -10.19 7.11 21.03
C VAL A 758 -10.99 8.29 20.46
N ALA A 759 -11.84 8.04 19.44
CA ALA A 759 -12.72 9.06 18.89
C ALA A 759 -13.74 9.60 19.91
N VAL A 760 -14.24 8.78 20.83
CA VAL A 760 -15.12 9.22 21.91
C VAL A 760 -14.37 10.09 22.91
N TRP A 761 -13.19 9.68 23.36
CA TRP A 761 -12.38 10.48 24.28
C TRP A 761 -12.02 11.85 23.71
N ARG A 762 -11.55 11.89 22.46
CA ARG A 762 -11.24 13.15 21.76
C ARG A 762 -12.47 14.05 21.60
N ARG A 763 -13.65 13.47 21.34
CA ARG A 763 -14.93 14.22 21.29
C ARG A 763 -15.39 14.74 22.65
N MET A 764 -15.05 14.05 23.74
CA MET A 764 -15.22 14.61 25.11
C MET A 764 -14.26 15.78 25.37
N GLY A 765 -13.26 16.02 24.54
CA GLY A 765 -12.21 17.01 24.79
C GLY A 765 -11.07 16.48 25.65
N LEU A 766 -10.98 15.17 25.85
CA LEU A 766 -9.87 14.54 26.57
C LEU A 766 -8.65 14.40 25.65
N PRO A 767 -7.44 14.78 26.12
CA PRO A 767 -6.20 14.40 25.47
C PRO A 767 -6.06 12.88 25.47
N THR A 768 -5.89 12.26 24.30
CA THR A 768 -5.83 10.79 24.17
C THR A 768 -4.61 10.34 23.40
N TRP A 769 -3.79 9.51 24.05
CA TRP A 769 -2.68 8.80 23.44
C TRP A 769 -3.17 7.46 22.90
N GLN A 770 -3.16 7.35 21.58
CA GLN A 770 -3.47 6.09 20.93
C GLN A 770 -2.21 5.23 20.87
N VAL A 771 -2.16 4.16 21.65
CA VAL A 771 -0.90 3.44 21.91
C VAL A 771 -0.60 2.32 20.91
N ASN A 772 -1.59 1.91 20.11
CA ASN A 772 -1.46 0.89 19.07
C ASN A 772 -2.46 1.16 17.91
N TYR A 773 -2.33 0.44 16.79
CA TYR A 773 -3.31 0.49 15.70
C TYR A 773 -4.68 -0.02 16.18
N GLY A 774 -5.77 0.66 15.81
CA GLY A 774 -7.08 0.45 16.43
C GLY A 774 -8.28 0.21 15.49
N ASP A 775 -8.05 -0.07 14.19
CA ASP A 775 -9.12 -0.26 13.20
C ASP A 775 -9.77 -1.66 13.28
N PHE A 776 -10.47 -1.92 14.39
CA PHE A 776 -11.23 -3.16 14.65
C PHE A 776 -12.38 -3.00 15.66
#